data_AF-A0AA95JZ53-F1
#
_entry.id   AF-A0AA95JZ53-F1
#
_cell.length_a   1.000
_cell.length_b   1.000
_cell.length_c   1.000
_cell.angle_alpha   90.00
_cell.angle_beta   90.00
_cell.angle_gamma   90.00
#
_symmetry.space_group_name_H-M   'P 1'
#
loop_
_entity.id
_entity.type
_entity.pdbx_description
1 polymer ?
#
loop_
_entity_poly.entity_id
_entity_poly.type
_entity_poly.pdbx_seq_one_letter_code
_entity_poly.pdbx_strand_id
1 'polypeptide(L)'
;MDIFLYGELQQQVLLIDKINKMQLELKSLGYSFGKDTENLRIYPFNKKQKANYKNNLHGVAGTWSPGKIVVQATPIKPYTVELLVKHELMHEANFHTCKGKLPIWADEGSAMFYSGEVHLFSKIDETNESELDDLKQDVKYDRPLKETSRNALQSLIKKYGWSIEKPCSFPTLISQILDVQKEQDSGSLSWRIIHITTGKLVDFSGNQKKAAPLGSLLKIPVFSSIDTSKLTLKEINFLSEALLKSDTREILKLNNKIKFFDKKKFSSLINDEKYQLNNLDLSLLNNSATMQSWVLGERKPDGTWFYPLNLIQTGWLMRNSILSGDRKLFFPLAEHEYYKNSTLNRNSVEFKKLISENSIIAKTGSTGNVFSKPYYGHVLYVWPRNNPQYLAIFRQEGVNGFVVAEHSYKYLKNFIALNKISSQLDNKGLVKVELYSKLREEKIKVTNNCPKFYSNWYKEVHGRDVMFTTCGMFFVSLIGQKNLQEKLLLGGLLEKNKYYLLTDPISYTNAVVKAEDSKISGEANKAFRSIIYWNSIYSNKTNPICDTTKCMVFLGNSLTDAKNLDSIFNSELVDKNLILYLNSLNLKEKWLMFSKGGIQPWTKNITGKQLQLSLKSEFILNIQRYIVDGRKVKLHIQYPENEEYLDCESFRNKLKLNSCPDSITFNKDKNEWIFSGIGEGHGFGFNVEYVKEISKKGKFAIELLKETKWH
;
A
#
# COMPACT_ATOMS: atom_id res chain seq x y z
N MET A 1 -21.80 32.02 -39.67
CA MET A 1 -22.77 33.02 -40.17
C MET A 1 -23.99 32.84 -39.29
N ASP A 2 -23.92 33.42 -38.09
CA ASP A 2 -24.80 33.10 -36.94
C ASP A 2 -25.54 34.37 -36.48
N ILE A 3 -26.21 35.03 -37.42
CA ILE A 3 -26.98 36.28 -37.16
C ILE A 3 -28.50 36.03 -37.19
N PHE A 4 -28.97 34.84 -37.59
CA PHE A 4 -30.41 34.63 -37.88
C PHE A 4 -31.28 34.04 -36.76
N LEU A 5 -30.82 33.96 -35.50
CA LEU A 5 -31.62 33.39 -34.40
C LEU A 5 -31.72 34.25 -33.13
N TYR A 6 -31.18 35.47 -33.13
CA TYR A 6 -31.46 36.46 -32.08
C TYR A 6 -32.88 37.08 -32.20
N GLY A 7 -33.53 36.93 -33.36
CA GLY A 7 -34.80 37.61 -33.68
C GLY A 7 -36.08 36.94 -33.16
N GLU A 8 -36.13 35.61 -32.99
CA GLU A 8 -37.39 34.92 -32.65
C GLU A 8 -37.74 34.90 -31.15
N LEU A 9 -36.78 35.19 -30.25
CA LEU A 9 -37.04 35.39 -28.82
C LEU A 9 -37.18 36.87 -28.42
N GLN A 10 -36.76 37.82 -29.27
CA GLN A 10 -37.02 39.25 -29.07
C GLN A 10 -38.51 39.62 -29.22
N GLN A 11 -39.36 38.73 -29.73
CA GLN A 11 -40.80 38.95 -29.82
C GLN A 11 -41.58 38.73 -28.51
N GLN A 12 -40.90 38.51 -27.37
CA GLN A 12 -41.56 38.53 -26.06
C GLN A 12 -40.86 39.50 -25.12
N VAL A 13 -41.06 40.81 -25.32
CA VAL A 13 -40.78 41.86 -24.29
C VAL A 13 -41.31 41.41 -22.91
N LEU A 14 -42.48 40.75 -22.91
CA LEU A 14 -43.12 40.14 -21.75
C LEU A 14 -42.28 39.06 -21.04
N LEU A 15 -41.44 38.30 -21.76
CA LEU A 15 -40.60 37.24 -21.16
C LEU A 15 -39.36 37.83 -20.49
N ILE A 16 -38.76 38.87 -21.08
CA ILE A 16 -37.62 39.59 -20.50
C ILE A 16 -38.05 40.31 -19.22
N ASP A 17 -39.19 40.99 -19.23
CA ASP A 17 -39.74 41.65 -18.04
C ASP A 17 -40.07 40.65 -16.93
N LYS A 18 -40.59 39.47 -17.29
CA LYS A 18 -40.83 38.36 -16.38
C LYS A 18 -39.54 37.83 -15.75
N ILE A 19 -38.46 37.67 -16.52
CA ILE A 19 -37.15 37.21 -16.02
C ILE A 19 -36.55 38.24 -15.08
N ASN A 20 -36.60 39.52 -15.42
CA ASN A 20 -36.13 40.60 -14.55
C ASN A 20 -36.89 40.60 -13.21
N LYS A 21 -38.20 40.39 -13.25
CA LYS A 21 -39.03 40.26 -12.04
C LYS A 21 -38.64 39.03 -11.21
N MET A 22 -38.41 37.88 -11.84
CA MET A 22 -37.94 36.65 -11.16
C MET A 22 -36.54 36.83 -10.54
N GLN A 23 -35.64 37.53 -11.21
CA GLN A 23 -34.32 37.84 -10.66
C GLN A 23 -34.43 38.77 -9.44
N LEU A 24 -35.30 39.77 -9.49
CA LEU A 24 -35.55 40.65 -8.36
C LEU A 24 -36.15 39.90 -7.17
N GLU A 25 -37.08 38.97 -7.44
CA GLU A 25 -37.64 38.07 -6.43
C GLU A 25 -36.55 37.23 -5.76
N LEU A 26 -35.74 36.51 -6.54
CA LEU A 26 -34.64 35.70 -6.00
C LEU A 26 -33.59 36.56 -5.26
N LYS A 27 -33.27 37.76 -5.76
CA LYS A 27 -32.39 38.70 -5.05
C LYS A 27 -32.97 39.12 -3.70
N SER A 28 -34.28 39.36 -3.61
CA SER A 28 -34.95 39.69 -2.35
C SER A 28 -34.90 38.55 -1.33
N LEU A 29 -34.81 37.31 -1.81
CA LEU A 29 -34.65 36.09 -1.00
C LEU A 29 -33.17 35.78 -0.66
N GLY A 30 -32.24 36.67 -1.02
CA GLY A 30 -30.82 36.53 -0.69
C GLY A 30 -29.98 35.76 -1.72
N TYR A 31 -30.51 35.45 -2.90
CA TYR A 31 -29.71 34.89 -4.00
C TYR A 31 -28.89 35.96 -4.71
N SER A 32 -27.67 35.60 -5.09
CA SER A 32 -26.77 36.43 -5.88
C SER A 32 -26.75 35.98 -7.34
N PHE A 33 -26.41 36.93 -8.22
CA PHE A 33 -26.15 36.69 -9.62
C PHE A 33 -24.83 37.41 -10.00
N GLY A 34 -24.03 36.84 -10.90
CA GLY A 34 -22.73 37.41 -11.30
C GLY A 34 -22.85 38.76 -12.05
N LYS A 35 -21.76 39.53 -12.14
CA LYS A 35 -21.76 40.84 -12.84
C LYS A 35 -22.16 40.75 -14.32
N ASP A 36 -21.92 39.61 -14.98
CA ASP A 36 -22.29 39.38 -16.39
C ASP A 36 -23.76 38.95 -16.58
N THR A 37 -24.54 38.78 -15.49
CA THR A 37 -25.94 38.32 -15.54
C THR A 37 -26.97 39.43 -15.76
N GLU A 38 -26.54 40.69 -15.82
CA GLU A 38 -27.40 41.81 -16.24
C GLU A 38 -27.89 41.64 -17.69
N ASN A 39 -27.25 40.76 -18.46
CA ASN A 39 -27.67 40.35 -19.80
C ASN A 39 -27.75 38.81 -19.91
N LEU A 40 -28.61 38.16 -19.12
CA LEU A 40 -28.91 36.72 -19.28
C LEU A 40 -29.29 36.44 -20.75
N ARG A 41 -28.48 35.62 -21.43
CA ARG A 41 -28.72 35.28 -22.83
C ARG A 41 -29.52 34.00 -22.92
N ILE A 42 -30.74 34.10 -23.44
CA ILE A 42 -31.62 32.97 -23.70
C ILE A 42 -31.37 32.49 -25.13
N TYR A 43 -31.01 31.23 -25.29
CA TYR A 43 -30.78 30.62 -26.61
C TYR A 43 -31.86 29.59 -26.92
N PRO A 44 -32.39 29.58 -28.17
CA PRO A 44 -33.28 28.52 -28.62
C PRO A 44 -32.47 27.23 -28.87
N PHE A 45 -33.02 26.10 -28.42
CA PHE A 45 -32.42 24.77 -28.58
C PHE A 45 -32.26 24.36 -30.07
N ASN A 46 -31.06 23.94 -30.53
CA ASN A 46 -30.79 23.62 -31.94
C ASN A 46 -30.81 22.09 -32.24
N LYS A 47 -31.35 21.69 -33.41
CA LYS A 47 -31.44 20.30 -33.91
C LYS A 47 -30.11 19.53 -33.93
N LYS A 48 -28.93 20.17 -34.08
CA LYS A 48 -27.61 19.48 -33.99
C LYS A 48 -27.27 18.96 -32.58
N GLN A 49 -27.88 19.52 -31.53
CA GLN A 49 -27.72 19.04 -30.16
C GLN A 49 -28.55 17.78 -29.88
N LYS A 50 -29.53 17.44 -30.74
CA LYS A 50 -30.46 16.31 -30.56
C LYS A 50 -29.80 14.92 -30.50
N ALA A 51 -28.60 14.75 -31.06
CA ALA A 51 -27.90 13.46 -31.10
C ALA A 51 -27.20 13.07 -29.78
N ASN A 52 -26.84 14.05 -28.94
CA ASN A 52 -26.15 13.81 -27.66
C ASN A 52 -27.10 13.69 -26.45
N TYR A 53 -28.41 13.90 -26.64
CA TYR A 53 -29.36 14.13 -25.55
C TYR A 53 -30.55 13.14 -25.54
N LYS A 54 -30.46 12.03 -26.28
CA LYS A 54 -31.55 11.03 -26.40
C LYS A 54 -32.06 10.43 -25.08
N ASN A 55 -31.36 10.62 -23.96
CA ASN A 55 -31.70 10.03 -22.66
C ASN A 55 -32.00 11.06 -21.55
N ASN A 56 -32.02 12.37 -21.86
CA ASN A 56 -32.42 13.37 -20.87
C ASN A 56 -33.92 13.63 -21.01
N LEU A 57 -34.69 13.28 -19.98
CA LEU A 57 -36.13 13.53 -19.86
C LEU A 57 -36.51 14.98 -19.61
N HIS A 58 -35.53 15.88 -19.62
CA HIS A 58 -35.84 17.22 -20.03
C HIS A 58 -36.40 17.15 -21.44
N GLY A 59 -37.71 17.35 -21.54
CA GLY A 59 -38.25 18.22 -22.56
C GLY A 59 -37.59 19.60 -22.44
N VAL A 60 -36.28 19.68 -22.68
CA VAL A 60 -35.62 20.80 -23.31
C VAL A 60 -35.33 22.02 -22.42
N ALA A 61 -34.82 21.72 -21.22
CA ALA A 61 -33.85 22.56 -20.52
C ALA A 61 -32.44 22.04 -20.87
N GLY A 62 -31.53 22.90 -21.34
CA GLY A 62 -30.19 22.50 -21.79
C GLY A 62 -29.29 22.02 -20.64
N THR A 63 -28.04 21.67 -20.95
CA THR A 63 -27.01 21.65 -19.89
C THR A 63 -26.85 23.07 -19.39
N TRP A 64 -27.36 23.34 -18.19
CA TRP A 64 -27.16 24.62 -17.52
C TRP A 64 -25.66 24.98 -17.56
N SER A 65 -25.37 26.21 -18.00
CA SER A 65 -24.02 26.76 -18.11
C SER A 65 -24.05 28.18 -17.55
N PRO A 66 -23.08 28.58 -16.72
CA PRO A 66 -23.07 29.91 -16.13
C PRO A 66 -23.28 31.02 -17.17
N GLY A 67 -24.27 31.88 -16.95
CA GLY A 67 -24.59 33.02 -17.80
C GLY A 67 -25.33 32.70 -19.11
N LYS A 68 -25.80 31.45 -19.32
CA LYS A 68 -26.59 31.05 -20.50
C LYS A 68 -27.78 30.17 -20.10
N ILE A 69 -28.97 30.59 -20.50
CA ILE A 69 -30.19 29.77 -20.37
C ILE A 69 -30.55 29.23 -21.75
N VAL A 70 -30.69 27.92 -21.88
CA VAL A 70 -31.06 27.28 -23.15
C VAL A 70 -32.39 26.57 -22.98
N VAL A 71 -33.40 27.00 -23.76
CA VAL A 71 -34.77 26.48 -23.67
C VAL A 71 -35.33 26.14 -25.06
N GLN A 72 -36.28 25.20 -25.14
CA GLN A 72 -37.03 24.99 -26.39
C GLN A 72 -37.92 26.18 -26.70
N ALA A 73 -37.98 26.54 -27.98
CA ALA A 73 -39.02 27.45 -28.46
C ALA A 73 -40.44 26.85 -28.33
N THR A 74 -40.58 25.53 -28.36
CA THR A 74 -41.86 24.80 -28.28
C THR A 74 -41.79 23.59 -27.34
N PRO A 75 -41.95 23.80 -26.02
CA PRO A 75 -41.90 22.73 -25.03
C PRO A 75 -43.02 21.70 -25.20
N ILE A 76 -42.76 20.46 -24.79
CA ILE A 76 -43.77 19.40 -24.74
C ILE A 76 -44.70 19.68 -23.55
N LYS A 77 -46.02 19.69 -23.77
CA LYS A 77 -47.01 19.86 -22.69
C LYS A 77 -46.82 18.77 -21.60
N PRO A 78 -46.96 19.09 -20.30
CA PRO A 78 -47.51 20.32 -19.74
C PRO A 78 -46.50 21.46 -19.51
N TYR A 79 -45.24 21.28 -19.91
CA TYR A 79 -44.20 22.29 -19.70
C TYR A 79 -44.45 23.55 -20.55
N THR A 80 -44.20 24.72 -19.97
CA THR A 80 -44.23 26.02 -20.65
C THR A 80 -42.83 26.62 -20.72
N VAL A 81 -42.59 27.53 -21.67
CA VAL A 81 -41.28 28.22 -21.79
C VAL A 81 -40.96 28.96 -20.49
N GLU A 82 -41.97 29.59 -19.88
CA GLU A 82 -41.82 30.31 -18.61
C GLU A 82 -41.37 29.38 -17.47
N LEU A 83 -41.95 28.18 -17.37
CA LEU A 83 -41.58 27.21 -16.35
C LEU A 83 -40.15 26.70 -16.53
N LEU A 84 -39.75 26.39 -17.77
CA LEU A 84 -38.37 25.98 -18.07
C LEU A 84 -37.36 27.09 -17.78
N VAL A 85 -37.71 28.34 -18.08
CA VAL A 85 -36.87 29.50 -17.75
C VAL A 85 -36.73 29.66 -16.24
N LYS A 86 -37.81 29.49 -15.45
CA LYS A 86 -37.73 29.53 -13.98
C LYS A 86 -36.81 28.44 -13.43
N HIS A 87 -36.90 27.22 -13.96
CA HIS A 87 -36.05 26.10 -13.56
C HIS A 87 -34.57 26.41 -13.78
N GLU A 88 -34.21 26.82 -15.00
CA GLU A 88 -32.82 27.16 -15.35
C GLU A 88 -32.29 28.40 -14.62
N LEU A 89 -33.16 29.37 -14.36
CA LEU A 89 -32.80 30.57 -13.59
C LEU A 89 -32.44 30.22 -12.14
N MET A 90 -33.09 29.20 -11.56
CA MET A 90 -32.79 28.74 -10.21
C MET A 90 -31.40 28.11 -10.12
N HIS A 91 -31.01 27.30 -11.11
CA HIS A 91 -29.64 26.76 -11.19
C HIS A 91 -28.58 27.88 -11.25
N GLU A 92 -28.83 28.94 -12.01
CA GLU A 92 -27.94 30.11 -12.08
C GLU A 92 -27.82 30.80 -10.72
N ALA A 93 -28.95 31.04 -10.05
CA ALA A 93 -29.00 31.66 -8.73
C ALA A 93 -28.26 30.82 -7.68
N ASN A 94 -28.50 29.50 -7.67
CA ASN A 94 -27.83 28.55 -6.78
C ASN A 94 -26.32 28.52 -7.03
N PHE A 95 -25.88 28.52 -8.28
CA PHE A 95 -24.46 28.48 -8.60
C PHE A 95 -23.70 29.68 -8.05
N HIS A 96 -24.20 30.90 -8.28
CA HIS A 96 -23.54 32.13 -7.81
C HIS A 96 -23.64 32.29 -6.28
N THR A 97 -24.80 31.95 -5.70
CA THR A 97 -25.02 32.11 -4.26
C THR A 97 -24.24 31.06 -3.46
N CYS A 98 -24.31 29.81 -3.89
CA CYS A 98 -23.74 28.68 -3.17
C CYS A 98 -22.34 28.30 -3.68
N LYS A 99 -21.79 29.02 -4.65
CA LYS A 99 -20.49 28.75 -5.28
C LYS A 99 -20.39 27.31 -5.80
N GLY A 100 -21.50 26.78 -6.34
CA GLY A 100 -21.61 25.39 -6.81
C GLY A 100 -21.47 24.32 -5.73
N LYS A 101 -21.72 24.64 -4.45
CA LYS A 101 -21.60 23.69 -3.33
C LYS A 101 -22.84 22.84 -3.07
N LEU A 102 -23.97 23.17 -3.67
CA LEU A 102 -25.19 22.37 -3.54
C LEU A 102 -25.01 21.01 -4.24
N PRO A 103 -25.41 19.89 -3.62
CA PRO A 103 -25.45 18.60 -4.31
C PRO A 103 -26.52 18.63 -5.41
N ILE A 104 -26.32 17.84 -6.47
CA ILE A 104 -27.16 17.83 -7.68
C ILE A 104 -28.64 17.65 -7.32
N TRP A 105 -28.96 16.69 -6.46
CA TRP A 105 -30.34 16.44 -6.07
C TRP A 105 -31.00 17.65 -5.38
N ALA A 106 -30.22 18.44 -4.63
CA ALA A 106 -30.75 19.60 -3.93
C ALA A 106 -30.86 20.82 -4.84
N ASP A 107 -29.91 20.98 -5.76
CA ASP A 107 -29.98 21.97 -6.83
C ASP A 107 -31.22 21.74 -7.70
N GLU A 108 -31.36 20.52 -8.24
CA GLU A 108 -32.53 20.09 -9.00
C GLU A 108 -33.83 20.19 -8.20
N GLY A 109 -33.84 19.77 -6.93
CA GLY A 109 -35.03 19.84 -6.09
C GLY A 109 -35.52 21.27 -5.86
N SER A 110 -34.59 22.20 -5.62
CA SER A 110 -34.91 23.61 -5.47
C SER A 110 -35.42 24.23 -6.79
N ALA A 111 -34.87 23.82 -7.94
CA ALA A 111 -35.29 24.26 -9.26
C ALA A 111 -36.69 23.75 -9.62
N MET A 112 -36.99 22.46 -9.34
CA MET A 112 -38.33 21.88 -9.53
C MET A 112 -39.39 22.55 -8.64
N PHE A 113 -39.03 22.88 -7.40
CA PHE A 113 -39.94 23.58 -6.50
C PHE A 113 -40.22 25.01 -6.97
N TYR A 114 -39.16 25.79 -7.24
CA TYR A 114 -39.29 27.19 -7.67
C TYR A 114 -40.00 27.35 -9.02
N SER A 115 -39.75 26.45 -9.97
CA SER A 115 -40.41 26.47 -11.27
C SER A 115 -41.90 26.10 -11.20
N GLY A 116 -42.32 25.41 -10.13
CA GLY A 116 -43.65 24.84 -9.98
C GLY A 116 -43.82 23.49 -10.70
N GLU A 117 -42.74 22.89 -11.19
CA GLU A 117 -42.75 21.59 -11.85
C GLU A 117 -43.37 20.48 -10.98
N VAL A 118 -43.15 20.56 -9.66
CA VAL A 118 -43.70 19.64 -8.66
C VAL A 118 -45.23 19.55 -8.65
N HIS A 119 -45.93 20.50 -9.27
CA HIS A 119 -47.39 20.54 -9.34
C HIS A 119 -47.97 20.13 -10.70
N LEU A 120 -47.14 19.83 -11.70
CA LEU A 120 -47.61 19.52 -13.06
C LEU A 120 -48.26 18.13 -13.20
N PHE A 121 -47.96 17.20 -12.28
CA PHE A 121 -48.45 15.82 -12.36
C PHE A 121 -49.23 15.45 -11.10
N SER A 122 -50.55 15.30 -11.24
CA SER A 122 -51.50 15.02 -10.15
C SER A 122 -51.47 13.57 -9.63
N LYS A 123 -50.75 12.66 -10.29
CA LYS A 123 -50.67 11.22 -9.93
C LYS A 123 -49.49 10.83 -9.03
N ILE A 124 -48.63 11.79 -8.70
CA ILE A 124 -47.38 11.55 -7.94
C ILE A 124 -47.65 11.89 -6.47
N ASP A 125 -48.37 11.04 -5.74
CA ASP A 125 -48.65 11.24 -4.30
C ASP A 125 -47.96 10.22 -3.39
N GLU A 126 -47.57 9.05 -3.91
CA GLU A 126 -46.81 8.03 -3.17
C GLU A 126 -45.47 7.74 -3.85
N THR A 127 -44.40 7.78 -3.08
CA THR A 127 -43.06 7.38 -3.55
C THR A 127 -43.00 5.86 -3.58
N ASN A 128 -42.82 5.27 -4.77
CA ASN A 128 -42.54 3.84 -4.90
C ASN A 128 -41.20 3.52 -4.21
N GLU A 129 -41.14 2.44 -3.42
CA GLU A 129 -39.91 2.00 -2.73
C GLU A 129 -38.73 1.84 -3.71
N SER A 130 -38.99 1.28 -4.90
CA SER A 130 -37.95 1.11 -5.93
C SER A 130 -37.43 2.45 -6.47
N GLU A 131 -38.28 3.46 -6.61
CA GLU A 131 -37.87 4.79 -7.09
C GLU A 131 -37.17 5.58 -5.98
N LEU A 132 -37.57 5.37 -4.73
CA LEU A 132 -36.90 5.94 -3.57
C LEU A 132 -35.49 5.36 -3.41
N ASP A 133 -35.31 4.06 -3.63
CA ASP A 133 -33.99 3.41 -3.60
C ASP A 133 -33.09 3.91 -4.73
N ASP A 134 -33.63 4.09 -5.94
CA ASP A 134 -32.92 4.71 -7.06
C ASP A 134 -32.45 6.13 -6.68
N LEU A 135 -33.35 6.94 -6.12
CA LEU A 135 -33.02 8.29 -5.67
C LEU A 135 -31.96 8.28 -4.56
N LYS A 136 -32.06 7.39 -3.56
CA LYS A 136 -31.04 7.24 -2.51
C LYS A 136 -29.68 6.90 -3.09
N GLN A 137 -29.60 6.03 -4.09
CA GLN A 137 -28.35 5.74 -4.77
C GLN A 137 -27.81 6.96 -5.52
N ASP A 138 -28.66 7.70 -6.23
CA ASP A 138 -28.26 8.88 -6.97
C ASP A 138 -27.78 10.00 -6.05
N VAL A 139 -28.45 10.20 -4.91
CA VAL A 139 -28.04 11.12 -3.84
C VAL A 139 -26.70 10.73 -3.23
N LYS A 140 -26.51 9.45 -2.91
CA LYS A 140 -25.29 8.93 -2.28
C LYS A 140 -24.03 9.18 -3.10
N TYR A 141 -24.14 9.14 -4.43
CA TYR A 141 -23.02 9.34 -5.35
C TYR A 141 -23.05 10.71 -6.07
N ASP A 142 -24.02 11.57 -5.74
CA ASP A 142 -24.26 12.87 -6.37
C ASP A 142 -24.35 12.74 -7.90
N ARG A 143 -25.22 11.84 -8.37
CA ARG A 143 -25.48 11.55 -9.78
C ARG A 143 -26.54 12.51 -10.35
N PRO A 144 -26.51 12.79 -11.66
CA PRO A 144 -27.67 13.35 -12.35
C PRO A 144 -28.90 12.47 -12.12
N LEU A 145 -30.02 13.09 -11.78
CA LEU A 145 -31.26 12.37 -11.47
C LEU A 145 -31.85 11.75 -12.74
N LYS A 146 -32.13 10.45 -12.70
CA LYS A 146 -32.92 9.75 -13.73
C LYS A 146 -34.41 10.06 -13.55
N GLU A 147 -35.26 9.60 -14.48
CA GLU A 147 -36.72 9.78 -14.40
C GLU A 147 -37.29 9.32 -13.06
N THR A 148 -36.96 8.08 -12.67
CA THR A 148 -37.45 7.45 -11.44
C THR A 148 -37.03 8.24 -10.21
N SER A 149 -35.75 8.63 -10.15
CA SER A 149 -35.20 9.47 -9.08
C SER A 149 -35.83 10.86 -9.03
N ARG A 150 -36.11 11.47 -10.20
CA ARG A 150 -36.76 12.78 -10.31
C ARG A 150 -38.21 12.71 -9.82
N ASN A 151 -38.96 11.70 -10.25
CA ASN A 151 -40.33 11.46 -9.81
C ASN A 151 -40.39 11.26 -8.30
N ALA A 152 -39.51 10.40 -7.75
CA ALA A 152 -39.41 10.21 -6.31
C ALA A 152 -39.09 11.50 -5.56
N LEU A 153 -38.16 12.30 -6.09
CA LEU A 153 -37.78 13.59 -5.50
C LEU A 153 -38.96 14.57 -5.55
N GLN A 154 -39.70 14.64 -6.65
CA GLN A 154 -40.92 15.44 -6.77
C GLN A 154 -41.98 15.02 -5.76
N SER A 155 -42.22 13.72 -5.56
CA SER A 155 -43.14 13.22 -4.51
C SER A 155 -42.72 13.71 -3.12
N LEU A 156 -41.42 13.61 -2.81
CA LEU A 156 -40.87 14.04 -1.53
C LEU A 156 -41.02 15.56 -1.35
N ILE A 157 -40.73 16.35 -2.38
CA ILE A 157 -40.88 17.81 -2.34
C ILE A 157 -42.34 18.21 -2.19
N LYS A 158 -43.26 17.57 -2.92
CA LYS A 158 -44.71 17.83 -2.82
C LYS A 158 -45.25 17.50 -1.43
N LYS A 159 -44.76 16.41 -0.82
CA LYS A 159 -45.21 15.94 0.50
C LYS A 159 -44.63 16.75 1.66
N TYR A 160 -43.34 17.08 1.61
CA TYR A 160 -42.61 17.70 2.74
C TYR A 160 -42.26 19.17 2.53
N GLY A 161 -42.49 19.71 1.32
CA GLY A 161 -42.15 21.07 0.95
C GLY A 161 -40.66 21.28 0.66
N TRP A 162 -40.35 22.43 0.04
CA TRP A 162 -39.00 22.97 -0.08
C TRP A 162 -39.01 24.44 0.35
N SER A 163 -37.91 24.92 0.93
CA SER A 163 -37.78 26.33 1.34
C SER A 163 -36.75 27.03 0.46
N ILE A 164 -37.19 28.02 -0.33
CA ILE A 164 -36.29 28.87 -1.12
C ILE A 164 -35.79 30.09 -0.34
N GLU A 165 -36.36 30.42 0.81
CA GLU A 165 -35.96 31.59 1.62
C GLU A 165 -34.58 31.46 2.29
N LYS A 166 -33.98 30.26 2.25
CA LYS A 166 -32.66 29.97 2.82
C LYS A 166 -31.76 29.41 1.72
N PRO A 167 -31.05 30.28 0.98
CA PRO A 167 -30.13 29.83 -0.05
C PRO A 167 -29.14 28.79 0.49
N CYS A 168 -28.77 27.84 -0.36
CA CYS A 168 -27.79 26.78 -0.04
C CYS A 168 -28.21 25.80 1.06
N SER A 169 -29.48 25.82 1.47
CA SER A 169 -30.06 24.84 2.40
C SER A 169 -31.05 23.93 1.68
N PHE A 170 -31.27 22.75 2.24
CA PHE A 170 -32.26 21.79 1.76
C PHE A 170 -33.04 21.17 2.93
N PRO A 171 -34.29 20.72 2.71
CA PRO A 171 -35.19 20.30 3.79
C PRO A 171 -34.63 19.13 4.60
N THR A 172 -34.64 19.26 5.94
CA THR A 172 -34.07 18.24 6.84
C THR A 172 -34.77 16.89 6.73
N LEU A 173 -36.11 16.88 6.60
CA LEU A 173 -36.89 15.64 6.46
C LEU A 173 -36.55 14.89 5.16
N ILE A 174 -36.49 15.60 4.03
CA ILE A 174 -36.08 14.99 2.75
C ILE A 174 -34.64 14.47 2.87
N SER A 175 -33.73 15.23 3.48
CA SER A 175 -32.34 14.79 3.67
C SER A 175 -32.22 13.54 4.54
N GLN A 176 -33.06 13.39 5.56
CA GLN A 176 -33.11 12.21 6.43
C GLN A 176 -33.64 10.99 5.68
N ILE A 177 -34.72 11.16 4.91
CA ILE A 177 -35.31 10.09 4.09
C ILE A 177 -34.29 9.59 3.06
N LEU A 178 -33.53 10.50 2.46
CA LEU A 178 -32.52 10.20 1.44
C LEU A 178 -31.17 9.76 2.01
N ASP A 179 -31.07 9.55 3.32
CA ASP A 179 -29.83 9.18 4.01
C ASP A 179 -28.64 10.11 3.67
N VAL A 180 -28.94 11.39 3.44
CA VAL A 180 -27.92 12.42 3.13
C VAL A 180 -27.03 12.56 4.35
N GLN A 181 -25.80 12.09 4.25
CA GLN A 181 -24.81 12.37 5.27
C GLN A 181 -24.56 13.88 5.27
N LYS A 182 -24.76 14.54 6.42
CA LYS A 182 -24.32 15.93 6.65
C LYS A 182 -22.90 16.09 6.14
N GLU A 183 -22.55 17.28 5.62
CA GLU A 183 -21.19 17.59 5.15
C GLU A 183 -20.18 16.92 6.09
N GLN A 184 -19.56 15.85 5.59
CA GLN A 184 -18.72 15.04 6.44
C GLN A 184 -17.58 15.93 6.89
N ASP A 185 -17.48 16.14 8.21
CA ASP A 185 -16.20 16.46 8.81
C ASP A 185 -15.17 15.51 8.18
N SER A 186 -14.10 16.07 7.62
CA SER A 186 -13.11 15.29 6.91
C SER A 186 -12.72 14.09 7.76
N GLY A 187 -12.96 12.87 7.26
CA GLY A 187 -12.74 11.66 8.05
C GLY A 187 -11.31 11.60 8.57
N SER A 188 -11.05 10.83 9.63
CA SER A 188 -9.69 10.68 10.16
C SER A 188 -8.73 10.09 9.12
N LEU A 189 -7.50 10.61 9.07
CA LEU A 189 -6.43 10.05 8.24
C LEU A 189 -6.22 8.56 8.55
N SER A 190 -6.30 7.72 7.53
CA SER A 190 -6.06 6.28 7.62
C SER A 190 -4.85 5.92 6.77
N TRP A 191 -4.01 5.00 7.22
CA TRP A 191 -2.81 4.63 6.47
C TRP A 191 -2.38 3.18 6.68
N ARG A 192 -1.56 2.71 5.75
CA ARG A 192 -0.91 1.40 5.80
C ARG A 192 0.49 1.50 5.21
N ILE A 193 1.49 0.99 5.93
CA ILE A 193 2.87 0.85 5.48
C ILE A 193 3.23 -0.62 5.43
N ILE A 194 3.72 -1.08 4.29
CA ILE A 194 4.19 -2.46 4.11
C ILE A 194 5.64 -2.49 3.63
N HIS A 195 6.33 -3.57 3.94
CA HIS A 195 7.59 -3.90 3.29
C HIS A 195 7.31 -4.48 1.91
N ILE A 196 7.76 -3.84 0.84
CA ILE A 196 7.32 -4.15 -0.52
C ILE A 196 7.77 -5.53 -0.97
N THR A 197 8.95 -6.01 -0.57
CA THR A 197 9.48 -7.33 -0.97
C THR A 197 8.60 -8.48 -0.47
N THR A 198 8.10 -8.41 0.76
CA THR A 198 7.35 -9.51 1.40
C THR A 198 5.85 -9.23 1.50
N GLY A 199 5.42 -7.97 1.43
CA GLY A 199 4.04 -7.54 1.70
C GLY A 199 3.70 -7.43 3.19
N LYS A 200 4.70 -7.59 4.07
CA LYS A 200 4.53 -7.56 5.53
C LYS A 200 4.13 -6.18 6.03
N LEU A 201 3.20 -6.13 6.98
CA LEU A 201 2.76 -4.90 7.62
C LEU A 201 3.84 -4.35 8.54
N VAL A 202 4.16 -3.08 8.37
CA VAL A 202 5.15 -2.36 9.18
C VAL A 202 4.45 -1.38 10.12
N ASP A 203 3.44 -0.68 9.64
CA ASP A 203 2.63 0.24 10.46
C ASP A 203 1.26 0.48 9.81
N PHE A 204 0.25 0.84 10.59
CA PHE A 204 -1.09 1.19 10.10
C PHE A 204 -1.89 1.96 11.14
N SER A 205 -2.90 2.69 10.68
CA SER A 205 -3.90 3.31 11.55
C SER A 205 -5.17 3.65 10.78
N GLY A 206 -6.23 3.98 11.52
CA GLY A 206 -7.53 4.33 10.97
C GLY A 206 -8.22 3.15 10.29
N ASN A 207 -9.18 3.46 9.43
CA ASN A 207 -10.05 2.45 8.83
C ASN A 207 -9.37 1.73 7.66
N GLN A 208 -9.02 0.45 7.88
CA GLN A 208 -8.37 -0.40 6.87
C GLN A 208 -9.35 -1.07 5.90
N LYS A 209 -10.63 -1.25 6.31
CA LYS A 209 -11.60 -2.13 5.65
C LYS A 209 -12.61 -1.38 4.77
N LYS A 210 -12.85 -0.10 5.02
CA LYS A 210 -13.75 0.73 4.19
C LYS A 210 -13.22 0.77 2.76
N ALA A 211 -14.03 0.35 1.79
CA ALA A 211 -13.69 0.44 0.38
C ALA A 211 -13.88 1.88 -0.11
N ALA A 212 -12.96 2.38 -0.94
CA ALA A 212 -13.01 3.72 -1.50
C ALA A 212 -12.47 3.72 -2.93
N PRO A 213 -13.01 4.55 -3.84
CA PRO A 213 -12.49 4.66 -5.19
C PRO A 213 -11.11 5.33 -5.20
N LEU A 214 -10.17 4.76 -5.95
CA LEU A 214 -8.75 5.15 -5.90
C LEU A 214 -8.39 6.36 -6.78
N GLY A 215 -9.27 6.74 -7.71
CA GLY A 215 -9.02 7.80 -8.69
C GLY A 215 -7.73 7.55 -9.47
N SER A 216 -6.92 8.61 -9.64
CA SER A 216 -5.67 8.54 -10.42
C SER A 216 -4.60 7.58 -9.91
N LEU A 217 -4.74 6.98 -8.73
CA LEU A 217 -3.85 5.88 -8.31
C LEU A 217 -4.00 4.64 -9.20
N LEU A 218 -5.15 4.42 -9.84
CA LEU A 218 -5.35 3.32 -10.80
C LEU A 218 -4.47 3.43 -12.05
N LYS A 219 -3.83 4.58 -12.29
CA LYS A 219 -2.82 4.71 -13.34
C LYS A 219 -1.56 3.88 -13.04
N ILE A 220 -1.23 3.62 -11.78
CA ILE A 220 -0.06 2.82 -11.40
C ILE A 220 -0.14 1.38 -11.96
N PRO A 221 -1.19 0.57 -11.68
CA PRO A 221 -1.29 -0.77 -12.25
C PRO A 221 -1.34 -0.80 -13.79
N VAL A 222 -1.94 0.22 -14.42
CA VAL A 222 -1.93 0.35 -15.89
C VAL A 222 -0.52 0.58 -16.41
N PHE A 223 0.25 1.47 -15.77
CA PHE A 223 1.64 1.74 -16.17
C PHE A 223 2.56 0.55 -15.91
N SER A 224 2.29 -0.22 -14.87
CA SER A 224 3.01 -1.45 -14.57
C SER A 224 2.81 -2.54 -15.62
N SER A 225 1.70 -2.51 -16.36
CA SER A 225 1.44 -3.45 -17.44
C SER A 225 2.11 -3.06 -18.75
N ILE A 226 2.66 -1.85 -18.88
CA ILE A 226 3.30 -1.39 -20.12
C ILE A 226 4.57 -2.20 -20.40
N ASP A 227 4.70 -2.69 -21.63
CA ASP A 227 5.92 -3.29 -22.15
C ASP A 227 6.80 -2.20 -22.78
N THR A 228 7.71 -1.65 -21.97
CA THR A 228 8.62 -0.56 -22.37
C THR A 228 9.63 -0.96 -23.44
N SER A 229 9.84 -2.26 -23.69
CA SER A 229 10.72 -2.72 -24.77
C SER A 229 10.19 -2.36 -26.17
N LYS A 230 8.88 -2.09 -26.26
CA LYS A 230 8.19 -1.66 -27.49
C LYS A 230 8.13 -0.14 -27.65
N LEU A 231 8.71 0.62 -26.72
CA LEU A 231 8.61 2.07 -26.67
C LEU A 231 9.97 2.73 -26.88
N THR A 232 9.97 3.85 -27.58
CA THR A 232 11.12 4.74 -27.65
C THR A 232 11.32 5.49 -26.33
N LEU A 233 12.55 5.97 -26.07
CA LEU A 233 12.82 6.80 -24.89
C LEU A 233 11.93 8.05 -24.82
N LYS A 234 11.61 8.64 -25.98
CA LYS A 234 10.71 9.80 -26.08
C LYS A 234 9.29 9.47 -25.60
N GLU A 235 8.77 8.30 -25.96
CA GLU A 235 7.45 7.84 -25.53
C GLU A 235 7.43 7.48 -24.05
N ILE A 236 8.49 6.86 -23.53
CA ILE A 236 8.64 6.59 -22.09
C ILE A 236 8.64 7.90 -21.30
N ASN A 237 9.41 8.90 -21.73
CA ASN A 237 9.47 10.20 -21.06
C ASN A 237 8.10 10.90 -21.09
N PHE A 238 7.42 10.89 -22.25
CA PHE A 238 6.07 11.44 -22.38
C PHE A 238 5.07 10.75 -21.45
N LEU A 239 5.07 9.42 -21.41
CA LEU A 239 4.18 8.65 -20.54
C LEU A 239 4.44 8.95 -19.06
N SER A 240 5.71 9.02 -18.67
CA SER A 240 6.10 9.31 -17.29
C SER A 240 5.64 10.72 -16.87
N GLU A 241 5.77 11.70 -17.75
CA GLU A 241 5.25 13.06 -17.52
C GLU A 241 3.72 13.08 -17.45
N ALA A 242 3.03 12.34 -18.31
CA ALA A 242 1.58 12.21 -18.28
C ALA A 242 1.09 11.55 -16.98
N LEU A 243 1.82 10.54 -16.47
CA LEU A 243 1.54 9.90 -15.18
C LEU A 243 1.67 10.90 -14.03
N LEU A 244 2.73 11.72 -14.04
CA LEU A 244 3.01 12.73 -13.04
C LEU A 244 1.93 13.83 -12.99
N LYS A 245 1.44 14.24 -14.17
CA LYS A 245 0.30 15.18 -14.32
C LYS A 245 -1.06 14.53 -14.06
N SER A 246 -1.12 13.20 -14.02
CA SER A 246 -2.37 12.41 -14.02
C SER A 246 -3.26 12.66 -15.24
N ASP A 247 -2.66 12.93 -16.40
CA ASP A 247 -3.39 13.30 -17.62
C ASP A 247 -3.92 12.07 -18.37
N THR A 248 -5.14 11.66 -18.03
CA THR A 248 -5.81 10.53 -18.68
C THR A 248 -5.99 10.75 -20.19
N ARG A 249 -6.21 11.98 -20.65
CA ARG A 249 -6.48 12.25 -22.07
C ARG A 249 -5.25 11.97 -22.91
N GLU A 250 -4.08 12.45 -22.47
CA GLU A 250 -2.81 12.21 -23.18
C GLU A 250 -2.40 10.73 -23.13
N ILE A 251 -2.63 10.03 -22.01
CA ILE A 251 -2.40 8.59 -21.90
C ILE A 251 -3.24 7.82 -22.92
N LEU A 252 -4.54 8.11 -23.01
CA LEU A 252 -5.45 7.44 -23.93
C LEU A 252 -5.14 7.77 -25.40
N LYS A 253 -4.78 9.02 -25.69
CA LYS A 253 -4.38 9.47 -27.03
C LYS A 253 -3.17 8.69 -27.53
N LEU A 254 -2.14 8.54 -26.70
CA LEU A 254 -0.98 7.75 -27.07
C LEU A 254 -1.30 6.26 -27.18
N ASN A 255 -2.09 5.71 -26.25
CA ASN A 255 -2.49 4.30 -26.31
C ASN A 255 -3.28 3.98 -27.59
N ASN A 256 -4.12 4.89 -28.05
CA ASN A 256 -4.84 4.74 -29.33
C ASN A 256 -3.91 4.69 -30.53
N LYS A 257 -2.78 5.40 -30.47
CA LYS A 257 -1.78 5.45 -31.54
C LYS A 257 -0.89 4.20 -31.60
N ILE A 258 -0.36 3.76 -30.46
CA ILE A 258 0.72 2.74 -30.44
C ILE A 258 0.38 1.47 -29.66
N LYS A 259 -0.82 1.38 -29.04
CA LYS A 259 -1.34 0.17 -28.37
C LYS A 259 -0.36 -0.47 -27.38
N PHE A 260 0.20 0.33 -26.47
CA PHE A 260 1.21 -0.10 -25.50
C PHE A 260 0.66 -0.89 -24.30
N PHE A 261 -0.66 -0.86 -24.07
CA PHE A 261 -1.29 -1.45 -22.89
C PHE A 261 -1.37 -2.99 -22.99
N ASP A 262 -0.62 -3.70 -22.14
CA ASP A 262 -0.71 -5.16 -22.02
C ASP A 262 -1.87 -5.55 -21.09
N LYS A 263 -2.95 -6.05 -21.69
CA LYS A 263 -4.14 -6.50 -20.98
C LYS A 263 -3.90 -7.76 -20.16
N LYS A 264 -3.07 -8.69 -20.63
CA LYS A 264 -2.80 -9.95 -19.93
C LYS A 264 -2.00 -9.67 -18.67
N LYS A 265 -0.98 -8.81 -18.77
CA LYS A 265 -0.19 -8.36 -17.62
C LYS A 265 -1.02 -7.53 -16.64
N PHE A 266 -1.91 -6.66 -17.13
CA PHE A 266 -2.83 -5.94 -16.25
C PHE A 266 -3.80 -6.90 -15.51
N SER A 267 -4.38 -7.86 -16.24
CA SER A 267 -5.26 -8.90 -15.68
C SER A 267 -4.58 -9.68 -14.56
N SER A 268 -3.34 -10.13 -14.76
CA SER A 268 -2.62 -10.90 -13.74
C SER A 268 -2.25 -10.09 -12.49
N LEU A 269 -2.21 -8.75 -12.58
CA LEU A 269 -2.00 -7.87 -11.42
C LEU A 269 -3.26 -7.70 -10.58
N ILE A 270 -4.45 -7.78 -11.20
CA ILE A 270 -5.72 -7.52 -10.53
C ILE A 270 -6.51 -8.80 -10.21
N ASN A 271 -6.31 -9.92 -10.90
CA ASN A 271 -7.03 -11.17 -10.67
C ASN A 271 -6.22 -12.12 -9.81
N ASP A 272 -6.41 -12.05 -8.49
CA ASP A 272 -5.86 -13.00 -7.52
C ASP A 272 -6.93 -13.36 -6.49
N GLU A 273 -7.20 -14.67 -6.38
CA GLU A 273 -8.30 -15.24 -5.59
C GLU A 273 -8.19 -14.92 -4.10
N LYS A 274 -6.98 -14.66 -3.59
CA LYS A 274 -6.78 -14.30 -2.17
C LYS A 274 -7.22 -12.87 -1.84
N TYR A 275 -7.35 -11.98 -2.82
CA TYR A 275 -7.77 -10.58 -2.60
C TYR A 275 -9.26 -10.34 -2.84
N GLN A 276 -10.01 -11.40 -3.20
CA GLN A 276 -11.40 -11.32 -3.63
C GLN A 276 -11.61 -10.32 -4.78
N LEU A 277 -10.58 -10.13 -5.62
CA LEU A 277 -10.65 -9.24 -6.79
C LEU A 277 -11.26 -9.94 -8.03
N ASN A 278 -11.65 -11.22 -7.88
CA ASN A 278 -12.06 -12.14 -8.95
C ASN A 278 -13.28 -11.73 -9.79
N ASN A 279 -13.99 -10.66 -9.42
CA ASN A 279 -15.23 -10.26 -10.08
C ASN A 279 -15.05 -9.10 -11.08
N LEU A 280 -13.81 -8.79 -11.45
CA LEU A 280 -13.53 -7.72 -12.43
C LEU A 280 -13.74 -8.20 -13.86
N ASP A 281 -14.82 -7.73 -14.48
CA ASP A 281 -15.09 -7.97 -15.89
C ASP A 281 -14.10 -7.20 -16.78
N LEU A 282 -13.00 -7.87 -17.11
CA LEU A 282 -11.94 -7.34 -17.97
C LEU A 282 -12.35 -7.25 -19.44
N SER A 283 -13.51 -7.81 -19.83
CA SER A 283 -14.05 -7.65 -21.19
C SER A 283 -14.34 -6.19 -21.52
N LEU A 284 -14.57 -5.35 -20.48
CA LEU A 284 -14.77 -3.90 -20.57
C LEU A 284 -13.58 -3.14 -21.20
N LEU A 285 -12.36 -3.71 -21.18
CA LEU A 285 -11.18 -3.11 -21.81
C LEU A 285 -11.20 -3.17 -23.36
N ASN A 286 -12.19 -3.85 -23.96
CA ASN A 286 -12.33 -3.99 -25.40
C ASN A 286 -13.17 -2.88 -26.04
N ASN A 287 -13.96 -2.14 -25.25
CA ASN A 287 -15.02 -1.29 -25.76
C ASN A 287 -14.72 0.19 -25.53
N SER A 288 -14.13 0.86 -26.52
CA SER A 288 -13.94 2.33 -26.60
C SER A 288 -12.94 2.99 -25.63
N ALA A 289 -12.44 4.17 -26.01
CA ALA A 289 -11.57 5.00 -25.17
C ALA A 289 -12.24 5.41 -23.85
N THR A 290 -13.58 5.48 -23.82
CA THR A 290 -14.36 5.79 -22.63
C THR A 290 -14.18 4.73 -21.54
N MET A 291 -14.21 3.43 -21.87
CA MET A 291 -14.01 2.40 -20.84
C MET A 291 -12.56 2.29 -20.38
N GLN A 292 -11.60 2.58 -21.27
CA GLN A 292 -10.18 2.68 -20.89
C GLN A 292 -9.94 3.84 -19.90
N SER A 293 -10.73 4.92 -19.96
CA SER A 293 -10.63 6.00 -18.98
C SER A 293 -10.99 5.53 -17.57
N TRP A 294 -11.93 4.61 -17.42
CA TRP A 294 -12.39 4.12 -16.11
C TRP A 294 -11.30 3.33 -15.39
N VAL A 295 -10.55 2.49 -16.11
CA VAL A 295 -9.40 1.76 -15.53
C VAL A 295 -8.22 2.68 -15.20
N LEU A 296 -8.21 3.91 -15.72
CA LEU A 296 -7.27 4.98 -15.36
C LEU A 296 -7.76 5.85 -14.19
N GLY A 297 -8.90 5.49 -13.60
CA GLY A 297 -9.47 6.13 -12.43
C GLY A 297 -10.50 7.21 -12.70
N GLU A 298 -10.94 7.36 -13.95
CA GLU A 298 -12.02 8.29 -14.28
C GLU A 298 -13.39 7.76 -13.85
N ARG A 299 -14.28 8.68 -13.54
CA ARG A 299 -15.65 8.38 -13.15
C ARG A 299 -16.46 7.90 -14.35
N LYS A 300 -17.33 6.91 -14.13
CA LYS A 300 -18.27 6.42 -15.13
C LYS A 300 -19.41 7.44 -15.36
N PRO A 301 -20.14 7.36 -16.48
CA PRO A 301 -21.32 8.20 -16.73
C PRO A 301 -22.39 8.08 -15.66
N ASP A 302 -22.53 6.91 -15.04
CA ASP A 302 -23.43 6.65 -13.92
C ASP A 302 -22.90 7.16 -12.56
N GLY A 303 -21.83 7.96 -12.54
CA GLY A 303 -21.21 8.49 -11.33
C GLY A 303 -20.44 7.49 -10.48
N THR A 304 -20.41 6.20 -10.84
CA THR A 304 -19.62 5.18 -10.15
C THR A 304 -18.15 5.20 -10.59
N TRP A 305 -17.31 4.42 -9.92
CA TRP A 305 -15.91 4.23 -10.30
C TRP A 305 -15.67 2.78 -10.71
N PHE A 306 -14.58 2.57 -11.45
CA PHE A 306 -14.23 1.24 -11.91
C PHE A 306 -14.11 0.23 -10.76
N TYR A 307 -13.37 0.59 -9.70
CA TYR A 307 -13.20 -0.31 -8.57
C TYR A 307 -12.89 0.41 -7.24
N PRO A 308 -13.79 0.37 -6.25
CA PRO A 308 -13.48 0.81 -4.90
C PRO A 308 -12.69 -0.28 -4.15
N LEU A 309 -11.61 0.13 -3.49
CA LEU A 309 -10.70 -0.76 -2.77
C LEU A 309 -10.54 -0.34 -1.31
N ASN A 310 -10.41 -1.32 -0.43
CA ASN A 310 -9.95 -1.05 0.93
C ASN A 310 -8.42 -0.89 0.97
N LEU A 311 -7.86 -0.43 2.09
CA LEU A 311 -6.42 -0.13 2.17
C LEU A 311 -5.54 -1.40 2.07
N ILE A 312 -6.05 -2.55 2.51
CA ILE A 312 -5.34 -3.83 2.43
C ILE A 312 -5.20 -4.24 0.96
N GLN A 313 -6.30 -4.25 0.22
CA GLN A 313 -6.33 -4.58 -1.21
C GLN A 313 -5.52 -3.56 -2.02
N THR A 314 -5.64 -2.27 -1.69
CA THR A 314 -4.85 -1.20 -2.33
C THR A 314 -3.35 -1.42 -2.11
N GLY A 315 -2.94 -1.77 -0.89
CA GLY A 315 -1.55 -2.10 -0.56
C GLY A 315 -0.98 -3.22 -1.44
N TRP A 316 -1.72 -4.31 -1.60
CA TRP A 316 -1.30 -5.44 -2.44
C TRP A 316 -1.27 -5.08 -3.93
N LEU A 317 -2.31 -4.40 -4.45
CA LEU A 317 -2.34 -3.95 -5.84
C LEU A 317 -1.16 -3.03 -6.15
N MET A 318 -0.89 -2.04 -5.31
CA MET A 318 0.22 -1.10 -5.51
C MET A 318 1.58 -1.78 -5.36
N ARG A 319 1.75 -2.68 -4.38
CA ARG A 319 2.97 -3.50 -4.24
C ARG A 319 3.27 -4.25 -5.53
N ASN A 320 2.31 -5.03 -6.02
CA ASN A 320 2.49 -5.87 -7.19
C ASN A 320 2.78 -5.02 -8.43
N SER A 321 2.04 -3.93 -8.59
CA SER A 321 2.23 -2.98 -9.69
C SER A 321 3.65 -2.40 -9.68
N ILE A 322 4.10 -1.88 -8.54
CA ILE A 322 5.44 -1.29 -8.44
C ILE A 322 6.52 -2.34 -8.73
N LEU A 323 6.45 -3.52 -8.12
CA LEU A 323 7.46 -4.57 -8.33
C LEU A 323 7.50 -5.10 -9.76
N SER A 324 6.35 -5.21 -10.46
CA SER A 324 6.27 -5.74 -11.82
C SER A 324 6.51 -4.71 -12.93
N GLY A 325 6.42 -3.42 -12.59
CA GLY A 325 6.49 -2.34 -13.55
C GLY A 325 7.92 -1.92 -13.89
N ASP A 326 8.08 -1.22 -15.01
CA ASP A 326 9.39 -0.68 -15.41
C ASP A 326 9.71 0.58 -14.60
N ARG A 327 10.87 0.59 -13.95
CA ARG A 327 11.34 1.69 -13.12
C ARG A 327 11.42 3.02 -13.86
N LYS A 328 11.74 3.02 -15.17
CA LYS A 328 11.86 4.23 -16.00
C LYS A 328 10.56 5.03 -16.03
N LEU A 329 9.41 4.35 -15.97
CA LEU A 329 8.09 4.99 -15.99
C LEU A 329 7.72 5.67 -14.66
N PHE A 330 8.30 5.20 -13.55
CA PHE A 330 7.97 5.69 -12.20
C PHE A 330 9.02 6.65 -11.64
N PHE A 331 10.25 6.67 -12.16
CA PHE A 331 11.32 7.52 -11.65
C PHE A 331 10.97 9.02 -11.56
N PRO A 332 10.27 9.61 -12.55
CA PRO A 332 9.89 11.02 -12.47
C PRO A 332 8.91 11.33 -11.32
N LEU A 333 8.23 10.33 -10.75
CA LEU A 333 7.39 10.51 -9.56
C LEU A 333 8.19 10.80 -8.27
N ALA A 334 9.53 10.87 -8.34
CA ALA A 334 10.33 11.41 -7.25
C ALA A 334 10.79 12.87 -7.50
N GLU A 335 10.50 13.42 -8.68
CA GLU A 335 11.06 14.68 -9.19
C GLU A 335 10.00 15.79 -9.26
N HIS A 336 9.01 15.74 -8.37
CA HIS A 336 7.86 16.65 -8.35
C HIS A 336 8.21 18.15 -8.34
N GLU A 337 9.36 18.51 -7.78
CA GLU A 337 9.85 19.90 -7.73
C GLU A 337 10.20 20.48 -9.11
N TYR A 338 10.52 19.63 -10.09
CA TYR A 338 10.93 20.06 -11.43
C TYR A 338 9.75 20.23 -12.40
N TYR A 339 8.54 19.79 -12.02
CA TYR A 339 7.37 19.76 -12.91
C TYR A 339 6.24 20.66 -12.38
N LYS A 340 6.10 21.86 -12.97
CA LYS A 340 5.07 22.85 -12.56
C LYS A 340 3.63 22.32 -12.57
N ASN A 341 3.33 21.38 -13.46
CA ASN A 341 1.99 20.81 -13.62
C ASN A 341 1.80 19.49 -12.84
N SER A 342 2.73 19.17 -11.94
CA SER A 342 2.58 17.99 -11.10
C SER A 342 1.41 18.12 -10.13
N THR A 343 0.73 17.00 -9.88
CA THR A 343 -0.34 16.93 -8.86
C THR A 343 0.13 17.30 -7.45
N LEU A 344 1.43 17.15 -7.17
CA LEU A 344 2.05 17.48 -5.87
C LEU A 344 2.86 18.79 -5.91
N ASN A 345 2.84 19.56 -7.01
CA ASN A 345 3.64 20.78 -7.08
C ASN A 345 3.15 21.86 -6.08
N ARG A 346 1.84 21.83 -5.76
CA ARG A 346 1.18 22.75 -4.80
C ARG A 346 1.53 22.50 -3.33
N ASN A 347 2.21 21.39 -3.05
CA ASN A 347 2.63 21.04 -1.70
C ASN A 347 3.76 21.95 -1.20
N SER A 348 3.92 21.98 0.12
CA SER A 348 4.94 22.77 0.83
C SER A 348 6.35 22.47 0.34
N VAL A 349 7.24 23.45 0.46
CA VAL A 349 8.66 23.30 0.06
C VAL A 349 9.32 22.21 0.89
N GLU A 350 8.99 22.12 2.18
CA GLU A 350 9.47 21.13 3.11
C GLU A 350 9.00 19.71 2.75
N PHE A 351 7.76 19.56 2.26
CA PHE A 351 7.26 18.30 1.74
C PHE A 351 8.06 17.87 0.51
N LYS A 352 8.19 18.76 -0.48
CA LYS A 352 8.94 18.46 -1.71
C LYS A 352 10.40 18.11 -1.43
N LYS A 353 11.04 18.81 -0.50
CA LYS A 353 12.39 18.51 -0.01
C LYS A 353 12.50 17.13 0.65
N LEU A 354 11.51 16.73 1.47
CA LEU A 354 11.49 15.38 2.04
C LEU A 354 11.46 14.30 0.95
N ILE A 355 10.64 14.51 -0.08
CA ILE A 355 10.51 13.59 -1.22
C ILE A 355 11.84 13.48 -1.97
N SER A 356 12.47 14.60 -2.32
CA SER A 356 13.72 14.60 -3.10
C SER A 356 14.90 14.07 -2.28
N GLU A 357 15.10 14.53 -1.04
CA GLU A 357 16.23 14.10 -0.18
C GLU A 357 16.22 12.60 0.16
N ASN A 358 15.04 11.98 0.23
CA ASN A 358 14.90 10.57 0.57
C ASN A 358 14.58 9.71 -0.66
N SER A 359 14.67 10.28 -1.86
CA SER A 359 14.36 9.62 -3.13
C SER A 359 13.02 8.88 -3.07
N ILE A 360 11.94 9.57 -2.69
CA ILE A 360 10.62 8.95 -2.52
C ILE A 360 9.83 9.07 -3.83
N ILE A 361 9.27 7.96 -4.32
CA ILE A 361 8.25 8.00 -5.37
C ILE A 361 6.92 8.35 -4.71
N ALA A 362 6.25 9.39 -5.18
CA ALA A 362 4.95 9.82 -4.67
C ALA A 362 3.89 9.88 -5.78
N LYS A 363 2.67 9.44 -5.47
CA LYS A 363 1.53 9.58 -6.39
C LYS A 363 0.24 9.82 -5.64
N THR A 364 -0.56 10.77 -6.11
CA THR A 364 -1.88 11.04 -5.52
C THR A 364 -3.02 10.35 -6.28
N GLY A 365 -4.13 10.13 -5.57
CA GLY A 365 -5.42 9.73 -6.11
C GLY A 365 -6.49 10.63 -5.50
N SER A 366 -7.30 11.29 -6.33
CA SER A 366 -8.47 12.03 -5.84
C SER A 366 -9.71 11.57 -6.57
N THR A 367 -10.81 11.51 -5.85
CA THR A 367 -12.14 11.24 -6.40
C THR A 367 -13.09 12.30 -5.88
N GLY A 368 -14.07 12.69 -6.68
CA GLY A 368 -15.01 13.73 -6.32
C GLY A 368 -16.26 13.71 -7.19
N ASN A 369 -17.18 14.60 -6.85
CA ASN A 369 -18.42 14.80 -7.59
C ASN A 369 -18.20 15.62 -8.88
N VAL A 370 -19.29 15.93 -9.60
CA VAL A 370 -19.25 16.72 -10.85
C VAL A 370 -18.64 18.11 -10.63
N PHE A 371 -18.79 18.66 -9.42
CA PHE A 371 -18.31 19.97 -9.02
C PHE A 371 -16.89 19.95 -8.44
N SER A 372 -16.17 18.83 -8.58
CA SER A 372 -14.82 18.64 -8.02
C SER A 372 -14.74 18.70 -6.49
N LYS A 373 -15.86 18.53 -5.77
CA LYS A 373 -15.86 18.32 -4.32
C LYS A 373 -15.30 16.92 -4.04
N PRO A 374 -14.24 16.80 -3.24
CA PRO A 374 -13.59 15.51 -3.03
C PRO A 374 -14.42 14.57 -2.15
N TYR A 375 -14.52 13.31 -2.57
CA TYR A 375 -15.01 12.20 -1.75
C TYR A 375 -13.86 11.53 -1.00
N TYR A 376 -12.79 11.20 -1.72
CA TYR A 376 -11.61 10.58 -1.13
C TYR A 376 -10.33 11.09 -1.78
N GLY A 377 -9.37 11.36 -0.92
CA GLY A 377 -7.99 11.65 -1.26
C GLY A 377 -7.11 10.48 -0.84
N HIS A 378 -6.12 10.20 -1.66
CA HIS A 378 -5.12 9.18 -1.44
C HIS A 378 -3.75 9.72 -1.81
N VAL A 379 -2.72 9.22 -1.12
CA VAL A 379 -1.33 9.37 -1.55
C VAL A 379 -0.58 8.07 -1.31
N LEU A 380 0.16 7.65 -2.33
CA LEU A 380 1.08 6.52 -2.34
C LEU A 380 2.51 7.06 -2.20
N TYR A 381 3.29 6.43 -1.34
CA TYR A 381 4.74 6.63 -1.23
C TYR A 381 5.47 5.31 -1.39
N VAL A 382 6.58 5.32 -2.12
CA VAL A 382 7.49 4.18 -2.24
C VAL A 382 8.93 4.66 -2.07
N TRP A 383 9.71 4.02 -1.20
CA TRP A 383 11.09 4.45 -0.94
C TRP A 383 11.99 3.30 -0.46
N PRO A 384 13.32 3.46 -0.62
CA PRO A 384 13.98 4.45 -1.50
C PRO A 384 13.73 4.13 -2.98
N ARG A 385 13.76 5.15 -3.85
CA ARG A 385 13.47 5.01 -5.29
C ARG A 385 14.31 3.90 -5.90
N ASN A 386 15.64 3.92 -5.77
CA ASN A 386 16.52 3.00 -6.48
C ASN A 386 16.37 1.52 -6.08
N ASN A 387 15.97 1.27 -4.85
CA ASN A 387 15.76 -0.07 -4.31
C ASN A 387 14.55 -0.05 -3.37
N PRO A 388 13.31 -0.10 -3.91
CA PRO A 388 12.10 0.02 -3.12
C PRO A 388 12.07 -0.98 -1.96
N GLN A 389 11.94 -0.48 -0.72
CA GLN A 389 11.84 -1.30 0.49
C GLN A 389 10.45 -1.17 1.12
N TYR A 390 9.91 0.05 1.14
CA TYR A 390 8.64 0.35 1.77
C TYR A 390 7.65 0.91 0.77
N LEU A 391 6.39 0.60 1.02
CA LEU A 391 5.25 1.19 0.34
C LEU A 391 4.26 1.67 1.39
N ALA A 392 3.89 2.94 1.34
CA ALA A 392 2.87 3.52 2.21
C ALA A 392 1.70 4.07 1.39
N ILE A 393 0.49 3.85 1.87
CA ILE A 393 -0.72 4.47 1.33
C ILE A 393 -1.42 5.20 2.46
N PHE A 394 -1.70 6.48 2.26
CA PHE A 394 -2.54 7.29 3.12
C PHE A 394 -3.85 7.61 2.41
N ARG A 395 -4.93 7.69 3.18
CA ARG A 395 -6.27 7.96 2.68
C ARG A 395 -7.04 8.83 3.66
N GLN A 396 -7.83 9.74 3.12
CA GLN A 396 -8.75 10.53 3.90
C GLN A 396 -10.02 10.84 3.09
N GLU A 397 -11.16 10.84 3.78
CA GLU A 397 -12.47 11.18 3.22
C GLU A 397 -12.68 12.70 3.21
N GLY A 398 -13.39 13.22 2.20
CA GLY A 398 -13.75 14.63 2.09
C GLY A 398 -12.62 15.57 1.66
N VAL A 399 -11.45 15.05 1.26
CA VAL A 399 -10.28 15.88 0.87
C VAL A 399 -9.59 15.36 -0.39
N ASN A 400 -8.87 16.24 -1.09
CA ASN A 400 -8.09 15.85 -2.27
C ASN A 400 -6.76 15.18 -1.87
N GLY A 401 -6.20 14.34 -2.76
CA GLY A 401 -4.96 13.61 -2.50
C GLY A 401 -3.74 14.50 -2.21
N PHE A 402 -3.66 15.72 -2.77
CA PHE A 402 -2.57 16.66 -2.44
C PHE A 402 -2.67 17.19 -1.00
N VAL A 403 -3.88 17.31 -0.45
CA VAL A 403 -4.12 17.67 0.96
C VAL A 403 -3.74 16.51 1.87
N VAL A 404 -4.08 15.28 1.48
CA VAL A 404 -3.64 14.06 2.19
C VAL A 404 -2.12 13.99 2.24
N ALA A 405 -1.43 14.39 1.17
CA ALA A 405 0.03 14.47 1.16
C ALA A 405 0.57 15.43 2.24
N GLU A 406 0.01 16.64 2.37
CA GLU A 406 0.36 17.55 3.48
C GLU A 406 0.08 16.95 4.86
N HIS A 407 -1.09 16.34 5.04
CA HIS A 407 -1.46 15.74 6.33
C HIS A 407 -0.54 14.58 6.72
N SER A 408 -0.13 13.76 5.74
CA SER A 408 0.77 12.63 5.96
C SER A 408 2.23 13.03 6.15
N TYR A 409 2.63 14.24 5.74
CA TYR A 409 4.02 14.72 5.77
C TYR A 409 4.72 14.50 7.13
N LYS A 410 4.09 14.97 8.22
CA LYS A 410 4.67 14.88 9.57
C LYS A 410 4.93 13.44 9.97
N TYR A 411 3.97 12.57 9.68
CA TYR A 411 4.08 11.16 9.98
C TYR A 411 5.15 10.48 9.12
N LEU A 412 5.18 10.74 7.81
CA LEU A 412 6.19 10.19 6.90
C LEU A 412 7.61 10.64 7.31
N LYS A 413 7.79 11.92 7.64
CA LYS A 413 9.06 12.48 8.14
C LYS A 413 9.52 11.78 9.42
N ASN A 414 8.62 11.60 10.39
CA ASN A 414 8.95 10.91 11.63
C ASN A 414 9.24 9.42 11.40
N PHE A 415 8.47 8.76 10.54
CA PHE A 415 8.70 7.37 10.17
C PHE A 415 10.07 7.19 9.53
N ILE A 416 10.43 8.04 8.56
CA ILE A 416 11.74 8.02 7.92
C ILE A 416 12.84 8.33 8.94
N ALA A 417 12.67 9.36 9.79
CA ALA A 417 13.67 9.69 10.80
C ALA A 417 13.92 8.55 11.80
N LEU A 418 12.88 7.82 12.19
CA LEU A 418 12.99 6.66 13.09
C LEU A 418 13.60 5.43 12.39
N ASN A 419 13.38 5.30 11.08
CA ASN A 419 13.91 4.20 10.26
C ASN A 419 15.11 4.65 9.39
N LYS A 420 15.74 5.79 9.72
CA LYS A 420 16.74 6.47 8.88
C LYS A 420 17.93 5.59 8.54
N ILE A 421 18.17 4.58 9.37
CA ILE A 421 19.30 3.70 9.20
C ILE A 421 19.06 2.64 8.12
N SER A 422 17.80 2.28 7.83
CA SER A 422 17.50 1.48 6.63
C SER A 422 17.46 2.33 5.35
N SER A 423 17.20 3.64 5.46
CA SER A 423 17.06 4.55 4.31
C SER A 423 18.36 5.18 3.81
N GLN A 424 19.44 5.20 4.62
CA GLN A 424 20.76 5.70 4.22
C GLN A 424 21.69 4.62 3.63
N LEU A 425 21.29 3.36 3.67
CA LEU A 425 22.12 2.24 3.23
C LEU A 425 21.52 1.69 1.93
N ASP A 426 21.96 2.22 0.79
CA ASP A 426 21.48 1.91 -0.57
C ASP A 426 21.41 0.41 -0.89
N ASN A 427 22.04 -0.47 -0.08
CA ASN A 427 22.09 -1.92 -0.27
C ASN A 427 21.72 -2.79 0.95
N LYS A 428 21.23 -2.24 2.09
CA LYS A 428 21.10 -3.03 3.36
C LYS A 428 19.68 -3.23 3.91
N GLY A 429 18.64 -2.90 3.16
CA GLY A 429 17.25 -3.14 3.61
C GLY A 429 16.70 -4.54 3.34
N LEU A 430 17.51 -5.45 2.79
CA LEU A 430 17.10 -6.79 2.43
C LEU A 430 18.11 -7.82 2.92
N VAL A 431 17.58 -8.95 3.36
CA VAL A 431 18.40 -10.09 3.79
C VAL A 431 18.38 -11.15 2.68
N LYS A 432 19.58 -11.56 2.26
CA LYS A 432 19.76 -12.65 1.30
C LYS A 432 20.03 -13.95 2.04
N VAL A 433 19.13 -14.92 1.89
CA VAL A 433 19.20 -16.23 2.54
C VAL A 433 19.48 -17.30 1.47
N GLU A 434 20.55 -18.07 1.63
CA GLU A 434 20.82 -19.25 0.80
C GLU A 434 19.94 -20.42 1.26
N LEU A 435 19.04 -20.89 0.40
CA LEU A 435 18.13 -21.98 0.73
C LEU A 435 18.84 -23.33 0.59
N TYR A 436 18.69 -24.18 1.62
CA TYR A 436 19.23 -25.55 1.66
C TYR A 436 20.69 -25.63 1.18
N SER A 437 21.53 -24.79 1.76
CA SER A 437 22.91 -24.51 1.31
C SER A 437 23.87 -25.71 1.19
N LYS A 438 23.49 -26.91 1.66
CA LYS A 438 24.22 -28.19 1.52
C LYS A 438 23.66 -29.10 0.42
N LEU A 439 22.53 -28.76 -0.19
CA LEU A 439 21.84 -29.56 -1.21
C LEU A 439 22.01 -28.92 -2.59
N ARG A 440 21.92 -29.77 -3.62
CA ARG A 440 21.82 -29.34 -5.02
C ARG A 440 20.40 -28.88 -5.33
N GLU A 441 20.28 -28.00 -6.32
CA GLU A 441 19.00 -27.39 -6.73
C GLU A 441 17.93 -28.43 -7.11
N GLU A 442 18.33 -29.50 -7.80
CA GLU A 442 17.45 -30.62 -8.20
C GLU A 442 16.74 -31.33 -7.04
N LYS A 443 17.20 -31.11 -5.80
CA LYS A 443 16.56 -31.64 -4.58
C LYS A 443 15.55 -30.67 -3.97
N ILE A 444 15.36 -29.49 -4.54
CA ILE A 444 14.50 -28.43 -4.03
C ILE A 444 13.35 -28.23 -5.01
N LYS A 445 12.11 -28.39 -4.54
CA LYS A 445 10.91 -28.07 -5.30
C LYS A 445 10.33 -26.76 -4.80
N VAL A 446 10.20 -25.77 -5.69
CA VAL A 446 9.56 -24.49 -5.41
C VAL A 446 8.17 -24.47 -6.04
N THR A 447 7.14 -24.34 -5.21
CA THR A 447 5.72 -24.23 -5.58
C THR A 447 5.17 -22.88 -5.16
N ASN A 448 4.07 -22.45 -5.78
CA ASN A 448 3.30 -21.30 -5.31
C ASN A 448 1.85 -21.40 -5.76
N ASN A 449 0.99 -20.67 -5.04
CA ASN A 449 -0.45 -20.66 -5.27
C ASN A 449 -0.92 -19.31 -5.86
N CYS A 450 0.02 -18.44 -6.25
CA CYS A 450 -0.26 -17.09 -6.71
C CYS A 450 0.55 -16.80 -7.97
N PRO A 451 0.04 -15.98 -8.90
CA PRO A 451 0.74 -15.59 -10.11
C PRO A 451 2.17 -15.10 -9.85
N LYS A 452 3.12 -15.54 -10.70
CA LYS A 452 4.53 -15.15 -10.63
C LYS A 452 4.82 -14.02 -11.60
N PHE A 453 5.77 -13.17 -11.25
CA PHE A 453 6.33 -12.16 -12.15
C PHE A 453 7.79 -11.87 -11.80
N TYR A 454 8.53 -11.31 -12.75
CA TYR A 454 9.92 -10.89 -12.54
C TYR A 454 9.99 -9.38 -12.35
N SER A 455 10.85 -8.93 -11.44
CA SER A 455 11.00 -7.51 -11.14
C SER A 455 12.18 -6.88 -11.87
N ASN A 456 11.89 -5.93 -12.76
CA ASN A 456 12.91 -5.14 -13.45
C ASN A 456 13.74 -4.29 -12.47
N TRP A 457 13.10 -3.79 -11.40
CA TRP A 457 13.77 -3.05 -10.33
C TRP A 457 14.94 -3.83 -9.73
N TYR A 458 14.66 -5.07 -9.34
CA TYR A 458 15.64 -5.93 -8.68
C TYR A 458 16.64 -6.53 -9.67
N LYS A 459 16.25 -6.70 -10.93
CA LYS A 459 17.16 -7.13 -11.99
C LYS A 459 18.34 -6.18 -12.14
N GLU A 460 18.10 -4.89 -12.16
CA GLU A 460 19.17 -3.90 -12.33
C GLU A 460 20.03 -3.74 -11.06
N VAL A 461 19.42 -3.85 -9.87
CA VAL A 461 20.15 -3.74 -8.59
C VAL A 461 21.01 -4.99 -8.31
N HIS A 462 20.51 -6.19 -8.62
CA HIS A 462 21.20 -7.45 -8.33
C HIS A 462 21.85 -8.10 -9.56
N GLY A 463 21.73 -7.47 -10.73
CA GLY A 463 22.23 -7.96 -12.01
C GLY A 463 21.55 -9.23 -12.53
N ARG A 464 20.40 -9.63 -11.96
CA ARG A 464 19.72 -10.92 -12.24
C ARG A 464 18.23 -10.87 -11.97
N ASP A 465 17.47 -11.67 -12.72
CA ASP A 465 16.03 -11.78 -12.53
C ASP A 465 15.68 -12.27 -11.12
N VAL A 466 14.83 -11.51 -10.44
CA VAL A 466 14.25 -11.88 -9.16
C VAL A 466 12.76 -12.14 -9.37
N MET A 467 12.35 -13.36 -9.05
CA MET A 467 10.98 -13.82 -9.15
C MET A 467 10.21 -13.42 -7.89
N PHE A 468 9.05 -12.83 -8.07
CA PHE A 468 8.09 -12.53 -7.02
C PHE A 468 6.76 -13.21 -7.30
N THR A 469 5.93 -13.33 -6.26
CA THR A 469 4.51 -13.67 -6.41
C THR A 469 3.64 -12.49 -6.01
N THR A 470 2.42 -12.45 -6.57
CA THR A 470 1.41 -11.44 -6.22
C THR A 470 1.04 -11.46 -4.75
N CYS A 471 1.26 -12.57 -4.05
CA CYS A 471 1.01 -12.72 -2.61
C CYS A 471 2.27 -12.76 -1.74
N GLY A 472 3.45 -12.48 -2.32
CA GLY A 472 4.71 -12.31 -1.59
C GLY A 472 5.26 -13.56 -0.91
N MET A 473 4.76 -14.75 -1.28
CA MET A 473 5.13 -16.01 -0.66
C MET A 473 5.47 -17.11 -1.68
N PHE A 474 6.32 -18.04 -1.25
CA PHE A 474 6.70 -19.26 -1.95
C PHE A 474 6.61 -20.46 -1.02
N PHE A 475 6.28 -21.62 -1.57
CA PHE A 475 6.37 -22.88 -0.87
C PHE A 475 7.61 -23.63 -1.35
N VAL A 476 8.38 -24.18 -0.42
CA VAL A 476 9.61 -24.90 -0.73
C VAL A 476 9.62 -26.24 -0.02
N SER A 477 9.85 -27.31 -0.77
CA SER A 477 9.91 -28.68 -0.27
C SER A 477 11.15 -29.42 -0.80
N LEU A 478 11.57 -30.48 -0.11
CA LEU A 478 12.70 -31.32 -0.50
C LEU A 478 12.23 -32.58 -1.24
N ILE A 479 12.79 -32.82 -2.42
CA ILE A 479 12.47 -33.98 -3.25
C ILE A 479 13.17 -35.23 -2.68
N GLY A 480 12.40 -36.30 -2.48
CA GLY A 480 12.91 -37.62 -2.06
C GLY A 480 12.93 -37.89 -0.55
N GLN A 481 12.38 -37.00 0.27
CA GLN A 481 12.11 -37.29 1.68
C GLN A 481 10.70 -37.87 1.87
N LYS A 482 10.58 -38.98 2.62
CA LYS A 482 9.28 -39.63 2.91
C LYS A 482 8.27 -38.72 3.60
N ASN A 483 8.75 -37.71 4.34
CA ASN A 483 7.94 -36.66 4.95
C ASN A 483 8.26 -35.31 4.30
N LEU A 484 7.52 -34.94 3.26
CA LEU A 484 7.60 -33.62 2.62
C LEU A 484 7.24 -32.53 3.63
N GLN A 485 8.23 -31.98 4.34
CA GLN A 485 8.04 -30.77 5.13
C GLN A 485 8.11 -29.55 4.21
N GLU A 486 6.98 -29.22 3.58
CA GLU A 486 6.85 -27.97 2.86
C GLU A 486 6.94 -26.77 3.82
N LYS A 487 7.75 -25.78 3.45
CA LYS A 487 7.95 -24.54 4.20
C LYS A 487 7.46 -23.36 3.39
N LEU A 488 6.77 -22.44 4.05
CA LEU A 488 6.33 -21.17 3.50
C LEU A 488 7.42 -20.11 3.73
N LEU A 489 7.90 -19.51 2.65
CA LEU A 489 8.90 -18.45 2.62
C LEU A 489 8.28 -17.15 2.13
N LEU A 490 8.67 -16.01 2.73
CA LEU A 490 8.21 -14.68 2.34
C LEU A 490 9.33 -13.91 1.65
N GLY A 491 9.06 -13.36 0.46
CA GLY A 491 10.03 -12.54 -0.27
C GLY A 491 10.08 -12.82 -1.77
N GLY A 492 11.21 -12.46 -2.37
CA GLY A 492 11.55 -12.76 -3.77
C GLY A 492 12.58 -13.89 -3.87
N LEU A 493 12.53 -14.68 -4.93
CA LEU A 493 13.49 -15.74 -5.20
C LEU A 493 14.44 -15.33 -6.31
N LEU A 494 15.74 -15.51 -6.06
CA LEU A 494 16.82 -15.34 -7.03
C LEU A 494 17.43 -16.72 -7.32
N GLU A 495 17.47 -17.09 -8.59
CA GLU A 495 18.00 -18.36 -9.07
C GLU A 495 19.43 -18.17 -9.60
N LYS A 496 20.39 -18.91 -9.04
CA LYS A 496 21.81 -18.91 -9.47
C LYS A 496 22.47 -20.24 -9.13
N ASN A 497 22.17 -21.30 -9.89
CA ASN A 497 22.61 -22.69 -9.66
C ASN A 497 22.20 -23.25 -8.26
N LYS A 498 21.44 -22.45 -7.51
CA LYS A 498 20.99 -22.53 -6.12
C LYS A 498 19.88 -21.48 -5.95
N TYR A 499 18.96 -21.72 -5.03
CA TYR A 499 17.94 -20.75 -4.66
C TYR A 499 18.40 -19.83 -3.54
N TYR A 500 18.26 -18.52 -3.76
CA TYR A 500 18.39 -17.50 -2.73
C TYR A 500 17.05 -16.82 -2.50
N LEU A 501 16.66 -16.66 -1.24
CA LEU A 501 15.52 -15.86 -0.84
C LEU A 501 16.00 -14.44 -0.49
N LEU A 502 15.42 -13.44 -1.15
CA LEU A 502 15.51 -12.04 -0.75
C LEU A 502 14.29 -11.72 0.12
N THR A 503 14.52 -11.51 1.42
CA THR A 503 13.45 -11.28 2.41
C THR A 503 13.70 -10.00 3.20
N ASP A 504 12.68 -9.53 3.93
CA ASP A 504 12.81 -8.37 4.79
C ASP A 504 13.43 -8.72 6.16
N PRO A 505 14.11 -7.78 6.83
CA PRO A 505 14.71 -7.98 8.16
C PRO A 505 13.77 -8.56 9.21
N ILE A 506 12.48 -8.20 9.21
CA ILE A 506 11.51 -8.68 10.20
C ILE A 506 11.13 -10.14 9.89
N SER A 507 10.91 -10.48 8.63
CA SER A 507 10.66 -11.87 8.20
C SER A 507 11.86 -12.77 8.45
N TYR A 508 13.08 -12.27 8.20
CA TYR A 508 14.32 -12.96 8.56
C TYR A 508 14.41 -13.19 10.07
N THR A 509 14.18 -12.15 10.87
CA THR A 509 14.22 -12.21 12.33
C THR A 509 13.24 -13.25 12.87
N ASN A 510 12.01 -13.27 12.37
CA ASN A 510 11.01 -14.27 12.77
C ASN A 510 11.47 -15.70 12.50
N ALA A 511 12.01 -15.93 11.30
CA ALA A 511 12.45 -17.24 10.87
C ALA A 511 13.66 -17.73 11.68
N VAL A 512 14.59 -16.84 12.02
CA VAL A 512 15.74 -17.15 12.87
C VAL A 512 15.31 -17.41 14.30
N VAL A 513 14.50 -16.54 14.92
CA VAL A 513 14.01 -16.77 16.29
C VAL A 513 13.31 -18.12 16.39
N LYS A 514 12.45 -18.45 15.42
CA LYS A 514 11.75 -19.74 15.40
C LYS A 514 12.71 -20.92 15.28
N ALA A 515 13.82 -20.76 14.56
CA ALA A 515 14.81 -21.81 14.37
C ALA A 515 15.71 -21.99 15.61
N GLU A 516 16.14 -20.89 16.21
CA GLU A 516 17.09 -20.87 17.33
C GLU A 516 16.39 -21.19 18.66
N ASP A 517 15.21 -20.60 18.92
CA ASP A 517 14.37 -20.93 20.08
C ASP A 517 12.89 -20.59 19.84
N SER A 518 12.10 -21.59 19.44
CA SER A 518 10.65 -21.45 19.23
C SER A 518 9.82 -21.16 20.49
N LYS A 519 10.39 -21.33 21.70
CA LYS A 519 9.68 -21.16 22.98
C LYS A 519 10.01 -19.84 23.67
N ILE A 520 10.96 -19.06 23.14
CA ILE A 520 11.29 -17.75 23.72
C ILE A 520 10.08 -16.82 23.62
N SER A 521 9.77 -16.13 24.71
CA SER A 521 8.62 -15.23 24.81
C SER A 521 8.93 -14.03 25.72
N GLY A 522 8.02 -13.06 25.79
CA GLY A 522 8.13 -11.89 26.66
C GLY A 522 9.34 -11.00 26.35
N GLU A 523 9.94 -10.43 27.41
CA GLU A 523 11.06 -9.49 27.29
C GLU A 523 12.34 -10.14 26.74
N ALA A 524 12.58 -11.42 27.04
CA ALA A 524 13.67 -12.18 26.44
C ALA A 524 13.54 -12.27 24.91
N ASN A 525 12.32 -12.53 24.41
CA ASN A 525 12.05 -12.56 22.97
C ASN A 525 12.27 -11.19 22.33
N LYS A 526 11.80 -10.10 22.96
CA LYS A 526 12.04 -8.74 22.47
C LYS A 526 13.53 -8.44 22.32
N ALA A 527 14.33 -8.72 23.36
CA ALA A 527 15.78 -8.52 23.33
C ALA A 527 16.45 -9.36 22.23
N PHE A 528 16.11 -10.64 22.15
CA PHE A 528 16.69 -11.55 21.15
C PHE A 528 16.35 -11.16 19.72
N ARG A 529 15.07 -10.81 19.46
CA ARG A 529 14.61 -10.28 18.17
C ARG A 529 15.37 -9.03 17.76
N SER A 530 15.59 -8.10 18.68
CA SER A 530 16.34 -6.87 18.40
C SER A 530 17.78 -7.15 17.98
N ILE A 531 18.44 -8.15 18.57
CA ILE A 531 19.80 -8.56 18.18
C ILE A 531 19.82 -9.11 16.75
N ILE A 532 18.91 -10.04 16.43
CA ILE A 532 18.85 -10.65 15.10
C ILE A 532 18.51 -9.61 14.04
N TYR A 533 17.51 -8.76 14.32
CA TYR A 533 17.13 -7.67 13.43
C TYR A 533 18.29 -6.70 13.18
N TRP A 534 18.99 -6.31 14.25
CA TRP A 534 20.18 -5.46 14.16
C TRP A 534 21.28 -6.14 13.32
N ASN A 535 21.59 -7.41 13.57
CA ASN A 535 22.56 -8.14 12.76
C ASN A 535 22.17 -8.17 11.28
N SER A 536 20.89 -8.32 10.97
CA SER A 536 20.41 -8.41 9.58
C SER A 536 20.53 -7.11 8.77
N ILE A 537 20.56 -5.95 9.44
CA ILE A 537 20.65 -4.64 8.79
C ILE A 537 22.06 -4.07 8.85
N TYR A 538 22.76 -4.23 9.98
CA TYR A 538 23.96 -3.45 10.28
C TYR A 538 25.27 -4.21 10.09
N SER A 539 25.24 -5.54 10.12
CA SER A 539 26.45 -6.32 9.95
C SER A 539 26.93 -6.30 8.49
N ASN A 540 28.21 -5.97 8.27
CA ASN A 540 28.84 -6.02 6.94
C ASN A 540 29.23 -7.45 6.53
N LYS A 541 29.09 -8.42 7.43
CA LYS A 541 29.48 -9.81 7.18
C LYS A 541 28.35 -10.55 6.50
N THR A 542 28.55 -10.84 5.21
CA THR A 542 27.77 -11.86 4.48
C THR A 542 27.99 -13.27 5.04
N ASN A 543 29.03 -13.46 5.85
CA ASN A 543 29.36 -14.71 6.55
C ASN A 543 29.53 -14.45 8.06
N PRO A 544 28.45 -14.53 8.83
CA PRO A 544 28.48 -14.64 10.29
C PRO A 544 29.56 -15.59 10.80
N ILE A 545 30.26 -15.18 11.85
CA ILE A 545 31.07 -16.09 12.65
C ILE A 545 30.08 -16.85 13.52
N CYS A 546 29.66 -18.02 13.04
CA CYS A 546 28.82 -18.93 13.79
C CYS A 546 29.56 -20.23 14.04
N ASP A 547 29.10 -20.87 15.10
CA ASP A 547 29.70 -22.02 15.77
C ASP A 547 29.57 -23.34 15.01
N THR A 548 28.84 -23.31 13.92
CA THR A 548 28.89 -24.33 12.89
C THR A 548 29.11 -23.59 11.59
N THR A 549 29.69 -24.24 10.59
CA THR A 549 30.17 -23.65 9.35
C THR A 549 29.13 -22.91 8.47
N LYS A 550 27.94 -22.55 8.99
CA LYS A 550 27.00 -21.56 8.47
C LYS A 550 26.26 -20.86 9.62
N CYS A 551 26.28 -19.53 9.57
CA CYS A 551 25.29 -18.53 9.99
C CYS A 551 23.92 -19.04 10.47
N MET A 552 23.33 -18.37 11.49
CA MET A 552 21.96 -18.49 12.02
C MET A 552 21.00 -19.32 11.15
N VAL A 553 20.37 -20.33 11.73
CA VAL A 553 19.44 -21.19 10.98
C VAL A 553 18.20 -20.39 10.60
N PHE A 554 17.86 -20.37 9.32
CA PHE A 554 16.63 -19.77 8.84
C PHE A 554 15.57 -20.86 8.68
N LEU A 555 14.48 -20.81 9.46
CA LEU A 555 13.36 -21.74 9.34
C LEU A 555 12.13 -21.03 8.76
N GLY A 556 11.66 -21.48 7.59
CA GLY A 556 10.40 -21.02 7.03
C GLY A 556 9.19 -21.35 7.90
N ASN A 557 8.03 -20.74 7.60
CA ASN A 557 6.79 -21.00 8.32
C ASN A 557 6.21 -22.38 7.96
N SER A 558 5.51 -23.04 8.89
CA SER A 558 4.80 -24.28 8.58
C SER A 558 3.46 -23.99 7.91
N LEU A 559 2.92 -24.99 7.20
CA LEU A 559 1.61 -24.88 6.56
C LEU A 559 0.45 -24.68 7.56
N THR A 560 0.60 -25.14 8.80
CA THR A 560 -0.35 -24.86 9.88
C THR A 560 -0.45 -23.36 10.16
N ASP A 561 0.68 -22.66 10.16
CA ASP A 561 0.74 -21.22 10.37
C ASP A 561 0.15 -20.48 9.16
N ALA A 562 0.30 -21.05 7.97
CA ALA A 562 -0.23 -20.50 6.72
C ALA A 562 -1.77 -20.47 6.66
N LYS A 563 -2.48 -21.19 7.54
CA LYS A 563 -3.95 -21.07 7.67
C LYS A 563 -4.38 -19.70 8.21
N ASN A 564 -3.49 -18.98 8.88
CA ASN A 564 -3.73 -17.63 9.38
C ASN A 564 -2.71 -16.64 8.78
N LEU A 565 -2.81 -16.40 7.48
CA LEU A 565 -1.92 -15.49 6.74
C LEU A 565 -1.85 -14.08 7.36
N ASP A 566 -2.96 -13.59 7.92
CA ASP A 566 -3.00 -12.30 8.59
C ASP A 566 -2.05 -12.27 9.79
N SER A 567 -1.96 -13.35 10.58
CA SER A 567 -1.00 -13.44 11.69
C SER A 567 0.46 -13.40 11.22
N ILE A 568 0.76 -13.97 10.04
CA ILE A 568 2.11 -13.98 9.47
C ILE A 568 2.51 -12.57 9.02
N PHE A 569 1.62 -11.89 8.30
CA PHE A 569 1.85 -10.54 7.79
C PHE A 569 1.76 -9.45 8.85
N ASN A 570 1.07 -9.70 9.98
CA ASN A 570 0.91 -8.76 11.10
C ASN A 570 1.74 -9.17 12.34
N SER A 571 2.76 -10.01 12.16
CA SER A 571 3.58 -10.52 13.27
C SER A 571 4.35 -9.41 14.01
N GLU A 572 4.74 -9.73 15.25
CA GLU A 572 5.33 -8.81 16.23
C GLU A 572 6.45 -7.94 15.64
N LEU A 573 6.33 -6.62 15.80
CA LEU A 573 7.35 -5.68 15.35
C LEU A 573 8.53 -5.66 16.32
N VAL A 574 9.69 -5.25 15.83
CA VAL A 574 10.88 -5.08 16.67
C VAL A 574 10.77 -3.74 17.40
N ASP A 575 11.06 -3.76 18.71
CA ASP A 575 11.02 -2.55 19.52
C ASP A 575 12.11 -1.55 19.09
N LYS A 576 11.68 -0.36 18.67
CA LYS A 576 12.54 0.70 18.14
C LYS A 576 13.53 1.21 19.20
N ASN A 577 13.14 1.28 20.47
CA ASN A 577 14.01 1.76 21.54
C ASN A 577 15.19 0.81 21.78
N LEU A 578 14.95 -0.50 21.64
CA LEU A 578 16.02 -1.50 21.72
C LEU A 578 17.00 -1.37 20.55
N ILE A 579 16.51 -1.08 19.34
CA ILE A 579 17.37 -0.84 18.18
C ILE A 579 18.21 0.45 18.35
N LEU A 580 17.60 1.53 18.85
CA LEU A 580 18.33 2.76 19.17
C LEU A 580 19.43 2.51 20.21
N TYR A 581 19.15 1.72 21.24
CA TYR A 581 20.16 1.32 22.22
C TYR A 581 21.30 0.52 21.57
N LEU A 582 21.00 -0.51 20.78
CA LEU A 582 22.05 -1.30 20.11
C LEU A 582 22.92 -0.43 19.18
N ASN A 583 22.32 0.55 18.51
CA ASN A 583 23.07 1.53 17.71
C ASN A 583 23.98 2.42 18.55
N SER A 584 23.55 2.79 19.77
CA SER A 584 24.35 3.61 20.69
C SER A 584 25.62 2.92 21.18
N LEU A 585 25.69 1.59 21.13
CA LEU A 585 26.88 0.82 21.50
C LEU A 585 28.08 1.05 20.56
N ASN A 586 27.87 1.74 19.43
CA ASN A 586 28.90 2.09 18.45
C ASN A 586 29.75 0.88 18.00
N LEU A 587 29.13 -0.31 17.94
CA LEU A 587 29.74 -1.58 17.57
C LEU A 587 29.99 -1.70 16.06
N LYS A 588 30.40 -0.60 15.41
CA LYS A 588 30.48 -0.49 13.94
C LYS A 588 31.13 -1.73 13.34
N GLU A 589 30.36 -2.41 12.49
CA GLU A 589 30.75 -3.59 11.71
C GLU A 589 30.97 -4.91 12.47
N LYS A 590 30.68 -4.96 13.78
CA LYS A 590 30.72 -6.20 14.56
C LYS A 590 29.37 -6.90 14.56
N TRP A 591 29.40 -8.19 14.25
CA TRP A 591 28.26 -9.08 14.42
C TRP A 591 27.97 -9.26 15.91
N LEU A 592 26.74 -8.99 16.35
CA LEU A 592 26.31 -9.22 17.73
C LEU A 592 26.19 -10.72 17.96
N MET A 593 27.17 -11.27 18.68
CA MET A 593 27.23 -12.70 19.00
C MET A 593 26.10 -13.08 19.97
N PHE A 594 25.57 -14.29 19.78
CA PHE A 594 24.69 -14.93 20.75
C PHE A 594 24.94 -16.43 20.73
N SER A 595 24.66 -17.08 21.85
CA SER A 595 24.72 -18.53 22.00
C SER A 595 23.51 -19.02 22.78
N LYS A 596 23.16 -20.30 22.62
CA LYS A 596 22.09 -20.92 23.41
C LYS A 596 22.37 -20.78 24.91
N GLY A 597 23.62 -21.03 25.32
CA GLY A 597 24.12 -20.81 26.66
C GLY A 597 23.45 -21.72 27.70
N GLY A 598 23.04 -21.13 28.83
CA GLY A 598 22.44 -21.83 29.96
C GLY A 598 23.40 -22.18 31.10
N ILE A 599 22.84 -22.73 32.17
CA ILE A 599 23.54 -23.08 33.42
C ILE A 599 23.60 -24.60 33.68
N GLN A 600 23.09 -25.40 32.75
CA GLN A 600 23.02 -26.85 32.92
C GLN A 600 24.41 -27.47 32.73
N PRO A 601 24.90 -28.28 33.67
CA PRO A 601 26.14 -29.02 33.50
C PRO A 601 25.94 -30.12 32.45
N TRP A 602 27.00 -30.43 31.70
CA TRP A 602 27.04 -31.55 30.75
C TRP A 602 28.33 -32.35 30.91
N THR A 603 28.24 -33.63 30.57
CA THR A 603 29.38 -34.56 30.53
C THR A 603 29.30 -35.40 29.27
N LYS A 604 30.43 -35.65 28.61
CA LYS A 604 30.54 -36.52 27.45
C LYS A 604 31.77 -37.42 27.57
N ASN A 605 31.54 -38.71 27.44
CA ASN A 605 32.61 -39.70 27.40
C ASN A 605 32.93 -40.02 25.94
N ILE A 606 34.21 -40.02 25.58
CA ILE A 606 34.69 -40.38 24.24
C ILE A 606 35.81 -41.40 24.43
N THR A 607 35.69 -42.57 23.80
CA THR A 607 36.75 -43.59 23.89
C THR A 607 38.03 -43.11 23.20
N GLY A 608 39.20 -43.58 23.65
CA GLY A 608 40.48 -43.21 23.03
C GLY A 608 40.49 -43.43 21.51
N LYS A 609 39.89 -44.53 21.04
CA LYS A 609 39.76 -44.85 19.61
C LYS A 609 38.86 -43.85 18.85
N GLN A 610 37.73 -43.44 19.43
CA GLN A 610 36.86 -42.43 18.81
C GLN A 610 37.52 -41.05 18.76
N LEU A 611 38.29 -40.72 19.79
CA LEU A 611 39.01 -39.46 19.88
C LEU A 611 40.10 -39.36 18.81
N GLN A 612 40.90 -40.42 18.66
CA GLN A 612 41.91 -40.57 17.60
C GLN A 612 41.30 -40.40 16.21
N LEU A 613 40.17 -41.06 15.93
CA LEU A 613 39.45 -40.92 14.66
C LEU A 613 38.94 -39.50 14.41
N SER A 614 38.44 -38.83 15.46
CA SER A 614 37.86 -37.49 15.33
C SER A 614 38.92 -36.40 15.13
N LEU A 615 40.10 -36.57 15.75
CA LEU A 615 41.22 -35.64 15.61
C LEU A 615 42.17 -36.00 14.45
N LYS A 616 42.03 -37.20 13.87
CA LYS A 616 42.95 -37.78 12.86
C LYS A 616 44.37 -37.92 13.38
N SER A 617 44.52 -38.50 14.57
CA SER A 617 45.78 -38.67 15.28
C SER A 617 46.02 -40.12 15.70
N GLU A 618 47.28 -40.50 15.92
CA GLU A 618 47.66 -41.87 16.30
C GLU A 618 47.27 -42.23 17.75
N PHE A 619 47.86 -41.53 18.73
CA PHE A 619 47.63 -41.79 20.16
C PHE A 619 47.75 -40.51 20.97
N ILE A 620 46.81 -40.24 21.88
CA ILE A 620 46.79 -39.01 22.68
C ILE A 620 47.23 -39.34 24.10
N LEU A 621 48.33 -38.73 24.54
CA LEU A 621 48.88 -38.89 25.89
C LEU A 621 48.15 -38.00 26.91
N ASN A 622 47.91 -36.75 26.53
CA ASN A 622 47.35 -35.76 27.44
C ASN A 622 46.53 -34.69 26.70
N ILE A 623 45.52 -34.15 27.37
CA ILE A 623 44.78 -32.97 26.90
C ILE A 623 44.62 -32.01 28.06
N GLN A 624 45.17 -30.81 27.93
CA GLN A 624 45.07 -29.76 28.92
C GLN A 624 44.35 -28.53 28.37
N ARG A 625 43.53 -27.93 29.22
CA ARG A 625 42.84 -26.66 28.95
C ARG A 625 43.64 -25.52 29.54
N TYR A 626 43.87 -24.46 28.76
CA TYR A 626 44.52 -23.25 29.24
C TYR A 626 43.83 -21.99 28.70
N ILE A 627 43.95 -20.90 29.46
CA ILE A 627 43.38 -19.60 29.13
C ILE A 627 44.52 -18.67 28.71
N VAL A 628 44.47 -18.19 27.47
CA VAL A 628 45.42 -17.23 26.87
C VAL A 628 44.84 -15.83 26.96
N ASP A 629 45.68 -14.86 27.33
CA ASP A 629 45.34 -13.43 27.46
C ASP A 629 44.10 -13.16 28.34
N GLY A 630 43.85 -14.03 29.30
CA GLY A 630 42.70 -13.98 30.21
C GLY A 630 41.33 -14.15 29.53
N ARG A 631 41.27 -14.51 28.24
CA ARG A 631 40.02 -14.49 27.45
C ARG A 631 39.85 -15.61 26.44
N LYS A 632 40.94 -16.13 25.84
CA LYS A 632 40.86 -17.17 24.81
C LYS A 632 41.13 -18.54 25.43
N VAL A 633 40.19 -19.46 25.31
CA VAL A 633 40.41 -20.85 25.72
C VAL A 633 41.08 -21.60 24.57
N LYS A 634 42.21 -22.22 24.86
CA LYS A 634 42.88 -23.15 23.95
C LYS A 634 43.14 -24.47 24.65
N LEU A 635 43.26 -25.52 23.83
CA LEU A 635 43.59 -26.86 24.30
C LEU A 635 44.97 -27.27 23.80
N HIS A 636 45.75 -27.86 24.70
CA HIS A 636 47.08 -28.40 24.46
C HIS A 636 46.91 -29.90 24.40
N ILE A 637 47.23 -30.48 23.26
CA ILE A 637 47.11 -31.92 23.05
C ILE A 637 48.51 -32.46 22.86
N GLN A 638 48.88 -33.42 23.70
CA GLN A 638 50.18 -34.05 23.71
C GLN A 638 50.06 -35.45 23.08
N TYR A 639 50.90 -35.71 22.09
CA TYR A 639 51.06 -36.99 21.41
C TYR A 639 52.44 -37.58 21.75
N PRO A 640 52.73 -38.85 21.40
CA PRO A 640 54.04 -39.45 21.64
C PRO A 640 55.24 -38.70 21.05
N GLU A 641 55.08 -38.14 19.84
CA GLU A 641 56.20 -37.52 19.10
C GLU A 641 56.02 -36.02 18.82
N ASN A 642 54.84 -35.45 19.10
CA ASN A 642 54.56 -34.03 18.86
C ASN A 642 53.48 -33.48 19.81
N GLU A 643 53.27 -32.16 19.73
CA GLU A 643 52.25 -31.45 20.50
C GLU A 643 51.53 -30.46 19.61
N GLU A 644 50.25 -30.22 19.86
CA GLU A 644 49.48 -29.19 19.15
C GLU A 644 48.66 -28.31 20.10
N TYR A 645 48.37 -27.11 19.61
CA TYR A 645 47.52 -26.14 20.30
C TYR A 645 46.32 -25.80 19.43
N LEU A 646 45.13 -26.19 19.90
CA LEU A 646 43.87 -25.95 19.19
C LEU A 646 43.06 -24.85 19.86
N ASP A 647 42.45 -23.99 19.04
CA ASP A 647 41.37 -23.12 19.53
C ASP A 647 40.21 -23.99 20.02
N CYS A 648 39.68 -23.65 21.20
CA CYS A 648 38.69 -24.48 21.85
C CYS A 648 37.44 -24.72 20.98
N GLU A 649 37.00 -23.72 20.20
CA GLU A 649 35.88 -23.90 19.27
C GLU A 649 36.16 -24.91 18.16
N SER A 650 37.39 -24.94 17.65
CA SER A 650 37.78 -25.93 16.64
C SER A 650 37.75 -27.33 17.22
N PHE A 651 38.23 -27.49 18.46
CA PHE A 651 38.18 -28.76 19.18
C PHE A 651 36.75 -29.20 19.49
N ARG A 652 35.93 -28.29 20.02
CA ARG A 652 34.53 -28.51 20.33
C ARG A 652 33.75 -29.00 19.13
N ASN A 653 33.95 -28.36 17.98
CA ASN A 653 33.28 -28.71 16.74
C ASN A 653 33.72 -30.06 16.16
N LYS A 654 35.02 -30.38 16.23
CA LYS A 654 35.53 -31.71 15.83
C LYS A 654 34.89 -32.82 16.67
N LEU A 655 34.76 -32.61 17.98
CA LEU A 655 34.25 -33.62 18.92
C LEU A 655 32.74 -33.56 19.19
N LYS A 656 32.04 -32.59 18.58
CA LYS A 656 30.61 -32.31 18.82
C LYS A 656 30.30 -32.20 20.33
N LEU A 657 31.09 -31.40 21.05
CA LEU A 657 30.84 -31.07 22.46
C LEU A 657 29.80 -29.95 22.56
N ASN A 658 29.08 -29.87 23.69
CA ASN A 658 28.02 -28.89 23.89
C ASN A 658 28.59 -27.46 24.02
N SER A 659 29.62 -27.28 24.83
CA SER A 659 30.39 -26.04 24.96
C SER A 659 31.88 -26.37 25.03
N CYS A 660 32.72 -25.34 25.10
CA CYS A 660 34.11 -25.52 25.49
C CYS A 660 34.19 -26.23 26.86
N PRO A 661 34.89 -27.37 26.98
CA PRO A 661 34.95 -28.11 28.24
C PRO A 661 35.62 -27.25 29.32
N ASP A 662 35.09 -27.31 30.52
CA ASP A 662 35.67 -26.69 31.72
C ASP A 662 36.68 -27.65 32.38
N SER A 663 36.42 -28.95 32.32
CA SER A 663 37.34 -30.00 32.76
C SER A 663 37.43 -31.17 31.80
N ILE A 664 38.63 -31.77 31.76
CA ILE A 664 38.98 -32.91 30.90
C ILE A 664 39.73 -33.90 31.78
N THR A 665 39.25 -35.13 31.86
CA THR A 665 39.88 -36.21 32.65
C THR A 665 39.98 -37.49 31.83
N PHE A 666 41.03 -38.28 32.09
CA PHE A 666 41.22 -39.57 31.45
C PHE A 666 40.93 -40.70 32.43
N ASN A 667 39.97 -41.57 32.08
CA ASN A 667 39.67 -42.79 32.80
C ASN A 667 40.50 -43.95 32.21
N LYS A 668 41.55 -44.34 32.94
CA LYS A 668 42.48 -45.40 32.52
C LYS A 668 41.81 -46.77 32.39
N ASP A 669 40.89 -47.10 33.30
CA ASP A 669 40.25 -48.42 33.36
C ASP A 669 39.36 -48.70 32.15
N LYS A 670 38.75 -47.65 31.59
CA LYS A 670 37.85 -47.73 30.43
C LYS A 670 38.49 -47.23 29.14
N ASN A 671 39.71 -46.70 29.19
CA ASN A 671 40.36 -46.00 28.08
C ASN A 671 39.44 -44.93 27.47
N GLU A 672 38.86 -44.09 28.33
CA GLU A 672 37.89 -43.06 27.99
C GLU A 672 38.32 -41.67 28.43
N TRP A 673 38.11 -40.68 27.58
CA TRP A 673 38.23 -39.27 27.91
C TRP A 673 36.87 -38.72 28.31
N ILE A 674 36.80 -38.14 29.50
CA ILE A 674 35.60 -37.53 30.06
C ILE A 674 35.76 -36.02 29.95
N PHE A 675 34.86 -35.41 29.19
CA PHE A 675 34.76 -33.96 29.03
C PHE A 675 33.55 -33.46 29.78
N SER A 676 33.68 -32.40 30.56
CA SER A 676 32.55 -31.78 31.23
C SER A 676 32.63 -30.26 31.17
N GLY A 677 31.48 -29.61 31.22
CA GLY A 677 31.35 -28.16 31.22
C GLY A 677 29.93 -27.70 31.50
N ILE A 678 29.68 -26.41 31.33
CA ILE A 678 28.37 -25.79 31.56
C ILE A 678 27.83 -25.18 30.26
N GLY A 679 26.52 -25.32 30.06
CA GLY A 679 25.78 -24.68 28.97
C GLY A 679 26.10 -25.21 27.58
N GLU A 680 25.67 -24.48 26.55
CA GLU A 680 25.81 -24.87 25.14
C GLU A 680 26.22 -23.69 24.25
N GLY A 681 27.09 -23.93 23.27
CA GLY A 681 27.61 -22.94 22.34
C GLY A 681 28.89 -22.24 22.84
N HIS A 682 29.30 -21.22 22.09
CA HIS A 682 30.60 -20.55 22.27
C HIS A 682 30.69 -19.61 23.48
N GLY A 683 29.58 -19.36 24.19
CA GLY A 683 29.57 -18.58 25.43
C GLY A 683 29.88 -17.08 25.30
N PHE A 684 29.85 -16.53 24.07
CA PHE A 684 30.07 -15.10 23.82
C PHE A 684 28.75 -14.36 23.53
N GLY A 685 28.69 -13.09 23.95
CA GLY A 685 27.55 -12.23 23.69
C GLY A 685 26.29 -12.66 24.43
N PHE A 686 25.15 -12.62 23.74
CA PHE A 686 23.83 -12.84 24.36
C PHE A 686 23.58 -14.32 24.65
N ASN A 687 23.32 -14.67 25.91
CA ASN A 687 23.03 -16.03 26.36
C ASN A 687 21.52 -16.27 26.45
N VAL A 688 20.96 -16.98 25.47
CA VAL A 688 19.51 -17.12 25.27
C VAL A 688 18.82 -17.79 26.47
N GLU A 689 19.37 -18.89 26.99
CA GLU A 689 18.76 -19.59 28.13
C GLU A 689 18.88 -18.78 29.44
N TYR A 690 20.01 -18.11 29.66
CA TYR A 690 20.18 -17.24 30.83
C TYR A 690 19.15 -16.10 30.84
N VAL A 691 18.98 -15.40 29.70
CA VAL A 691 18.03 -14.28 29.65
C VAL A 691 16.59 -14.71 29.79
N LYS A 692 16.22 -15.93 29.37
CA LYS A 692 14.88 -16.49 29.59
C LYS A 692 14.60 -16.62 31.08
N GLU A 693 15.55 -17.16 31.84
CA GLU A 693 15.42 -17.32 33.29
C GLU A 693 15.39 -15.97 34.02
N ILE A 694 16.21 -15.00 33.60
CA ILE A 694 16.24 -13.68 34.20
C ILE A 694 15.01 -12.83 33.81
N SER A 695 14.51 -12.97 32.58
CA SER A 695 13.28 -12.31 32.14
C SER A 695 12.06 -12.77 32.94
N LYS A 696 11.97 -14.08 33.28
CA LYS A 696 10.94 -14.59 34.19
C LYS A 696 10.98 -13.96 35.58
N LYS A 697 12.13 -13.41 36.00
CA LYS A 697 12.31 -12.67 37.25
C LYS A 697 11.97 -11.18 37.13
N GLY A 698 11.39 -10.74 36.02
CA GLY A 698 10.86 -9.39 35.83
C GLY A 698 11.80 -8.39 35.16
N LYS A 699 12.97 -8.83 34.65
CA LYS A 699 13.85 -7.91 33.90
C LYS A 699 13.30 -7.57 32.52
N PHE A 700 13.46 -6.31 32.14
CA PHE A 700 13.04 -5.77 30.84
C PHE A 700 14.09 -6.01 29.76
N ALA A 701 13.66 -6.04 28.50
CA ALA A 701 14.51 -6.35 27.36
C ALA A 701 15.77 -5.46 27.29
N ILE A 702 15.65 -4.17 27.60
CA ILE A 702 16.77 -3.23 27.59
C ILE A 702 17.83 -3.57 28.65
N GLU A 703 17.42 -4.08 29.82
CA GLU A 703 18.33 -4.48 30.90
C GLU A 703 19.08 -5.75 30.51
N LEU A 704 18.39 -6.71 29.89
CA LEU A 704 19.00 -7.93 29.35
C LEU A 704 20.09 -7.60 28.32
N LEU A 705 19.85 -6.62 27.43
CA LEU A 705 20.84 -6.15 26.47
C LEU A 705 22.01 -5.38 27.11
N LYS A 706 21.79 -4.70 28.24
CA LYS A 706 22.85 -4.00 29.01
C LYS A 706 23.76 -4.94 29.78
N GLU A 707 23.21 -6.03 30.30
CA GLU A 707 23.98 -7.06 31.03
C GLU A 707 24.79 -7.97 30.10
N THR A 708 24.47 -7.94 28.81
CA THR A 708 25.19 -8.69 27.80
C THR A 708 26.58 -8.09 27.55
N LYS A 709 27.61 -8.93 27.65
CA LYS A 709 28.98 -8.55 27.32
C LYS A 709 29.19 -8.62 25.81
N TRP A 710 29.09 -7.46 25.16
CA TRP A 710 29.36 -7.29 23.73
C TRP A 710 30.88 -7.23 23.48
N HIS A 711 31.39 -8.01 22.51
CA HIS A 711 32.81 -8.14 22.20
C HIS A 711 33.12 -7.67 20.77
#